data_AF-A0A9D7DHC8-F1
#
_entry.id   AF-A0A9D7DHC8-F1
#
_cell.length_a   1.000
_cell.length_b   1.000
_cell.length_c   1.000
_cell.angle_alpha   90.00
_cell.angle_beta   90.00
_cell.angle_gamma   90.00
#
_symmetry.space_group_name_H-M   'P 1'
#
loop_
_entity.id
_entity.type
_entity.pdbx_description
1 polymer ?
#
loop_
_entity_poly.entity_id
_entity_poly.type
_entity_poly.pdbx_seq_one_letter_code
_entity_poly.pdbx_strand_id
1 'polypeptide(L)'
;MRFLLIVPLLSSLSAGAQLNIARDLVNPFVGTGGHGHTFPGACVPNGLVQLGPDTRPDGYNDWDGCGGYHYSDSVIYGFSHTHLSGTGVADLCDVLLMPRSGKLSLDPVEYRSRFSHASESANTGYYRVHLNDANVDVELSSTARVGVHRYRFPAEEAGWVVLDLAHRDKLLAQQIEVVGDRSVQGSRRSTSWARDQQLFYVIEFSRPFSMHRVDPLMSELGDVDTRSTTKAGFRFEPSSEPLIVKVGISAVSIEGARANLDAEVPHWDFDLVRKQAEAAWNTKLNKIRVKGGKKEEQRIFYTALYHSYVAPYIFNDVDGKYRGMDGEVHQADHNVYTVFSLWDTFRALHPLMTVLEPEMTSDWIKTFLLHYQQGGRLPVWELWGNETDCMIGYHSVSVIADAYSKGIRGFDTDLALRAMVAGAEQDHFGLKAYRERGYISSEDEPESVSRTLEYAYDDWCIARFAEAIGKTDVAERFHARSRNWQNLFDPNTKFFRARRNGGFVEPFDPYEVNFHFTEANAWQYGFFVPHDMERYTQLVGGKDGLGRKLDALFNANERTTGRDQSDITGLIGQYAHGNEPSHGFAYLGNLSDRPMMTDARVLRIMRELYHDAPDGLTGNEDCGQMSAWYVWSAMGLYPLCPGSPEYTTGIPLFDEVTMDLGPGRTTRITTTLAGTERAHVEAVKWNNHELTAFRMVPHDALVMGGELHFDLGPEPGSVPTPGEDDVASPGALPAPIIQARSVTFSDSLVVTATSVEGPWSVAMSVNYDADPLLHGEVAGTSLVLHQSGTIAAHVVDRIGNRGPMVTAKFIKVEGVRNITLESNYANQYSAGGNNALVDGLRGGSDFRSGEWQGYQGQDVIATIDLGRLMKLKRAGLSALQDQKSWIWLPKEVVIATSTNQRQWSTTTITHDVDRQTEGTFTKELWTPELRRKARYLKIIAKNAGPCPEWHPSKGGSTWIFSDEVLIELE
;
A
#
# COMPACT_ATOMS: atom_id res chain seq x y z
N MET A 1 28.09 64.76 50.49
CA MET A 1 26.96 64.09 51.18
C MET A 1 25.66 64.46 50.52
N ARG A 2 25.08 63.57 49.71
CA ARG A 2 23.66 63.52 49.38
C ARG A 2 23.31 62.05 49.12
N PHE A 3 22.47 61.49 49.98
CA PHE A 3 21.91 60.15 49.90
C PHE A 3 20.96 60.07 48.69
N LEU A 4 21.01 58.98 47.93
CA LEU A 4 19.89 58.53 47.11
C LEU A 4 19.52 57.11 47.52
N LEU A 5 18.29 56.98 48.01
CA LEU A 5 17.59 55.73 48.26
C LEU A 5 17.45 54.95 46.94
N ILE A 6 17.80 53.66 46.97
CA ILE A 6 17.38 52.67 45.97
C ILE A 6 16.22 51.89 46.59
N VAL A 7 15.05 51.97 45.96
CA VAL A 7 13.88 51.12 46.24
C VAL A 7 13.95 49.93 45.28
N PRO A 8 13.81 48.67 45.75
CA PRO A 8 13.68 47.53 44.84
C PRO A 8 12.21 47.38 44.43
N LEU A 9 11.94 47.45 43.13
CA LEU A 9 10.66 46.96 42.58
C LEU A 9 10.77 45.43 42.46
N LEU A 10 10.08 44.72 43.34
CA LEU A 10 9.71 43.32 43.15
C LEU A 10 8.61 43.25 42.09
N SER A 11 8.96 42.84 40.87
CA SER A 11 8.00 42.35 39.89
C SER A 11 8.01 40.82 39.92
N SER A 12 7.04 40.26 40.64
CA SER A 12 6.62 38.86 40.55
C SER A 12 6.02 38.60 39.16
N LEU A 13 6.81 38.05 38.25
CA LEU A 13 6.30 37.44 37.01
C LEU A 13 6.07 35.96 37.28
N SER A 14 4.80 35.61 37.45
CA SER A 14 4.30 34.25 37.33
C SER A 14 4.60 33.73 35.92
N ALA A 15 5.67 32.93 35.78
CA ALA A 15 5.93 32.18 34.57
C ALA A 15 4.86 31.08 34.45
N GLY A 16 3.79 31.34 33.71
CA GLY A 16 2.97 30.26 33.17
C GLY A 16 3.84 29.44 32.21
N ALA A 17 3.91 28.13 32.41
CA ALA A 17 4.68 27.25 31.54
C ALA A 17 4.19 27.40 30.09
N GLN A 18 5.09 27.72 29.17
CA GLN A 18 4.79 27.81 27.75
C GLN A 18 4.36 26.43 27.23
N LEU A 19 3.26 26.36 26.47
CA LEU A 19 2.74 25.13 25.87
C LEU A 19 3.84 24.44 25.05
N ASN A 20 4.11 23.17 25.34
CA ASN A 20 5.08 22.37 24.61
C ASN A 20 4.31 21.39 23.74
N ILE A 21 4.26 21.62 22.42
CA ILE A 21 3.43 20.83 21.50
C ILE A 21 3.80 19.35 21.58
N ALA A 22 5.10 19.06 21.50
CA ALA A 22 5.62 17.70 21.48
C ALA A 22 5.21 16.91 22.75
N ARG A 23 5.25 17.55 23.92
CA ARG A 23 4.87 16.93 25.20
C ARG A 23 3.37 16.92 25.47
N ASP A 24 2.67 17.99 25.12
CA ASP A 24 1.32 18.29 25.62
C ASP A 24 0.20 18.01 24.59
N LEU A 25 0.55 17.78 23.32
CA LEU A 25 -0.41 17.65 22.22
C LEU A 25 -0.20 16.44 21.29
N VAL A 26 0.88 15.68 21.44
CA VAL A 26 1.09 14.45 20.68
C VAL A 26 0.80 13.23 21.55
N ASN A 27 0.12 12.25 20.98
CA ASN A 27 -0.18 10.97 21.62
C ASN A 27 0.37 9.81 20.76
N PRO A 28 1.58 9.30 21.05
CA PRO A 28 2.17 8.20 20.28
C PRO A 28 1.40 6.88 20.31
N PHE A 29 0.39 6.74 21.17
CA PHE A 29 -0.46 5.55 21.17
C PHE A 29 -1.49 5.55 20.03
N VAL A 30 -1.79 6.68 19.38
CA VAL A 30 -2.76 6.70 18.27
C VAL A 30 -2.25 5.83 17.12
N GLY A 31 -3.08 4.88 16.67
CA GLY A 31 -2.72 3.92 15.63
C GLY A 31 -2.04 2.64 16.15
N THR A 32 -1.78 2.53 17.47
CA THR A 32 -1.19 1.33 18.06
C THR A 32 -2.21 0.24 18.37
N GLY A 33 -3.50 0.51 18.19
CA GLY A 33 -4.59 -0.46 18.26
C GLY A 33 -5.47 -0.37 17.02
N GLY A 34 -6.48 -1.25 16.93
CA GLY A 34 -7.25 -1.35 15.70
C GLY A 34 -6.32 -1.82 14.57
N HIS A 35 -6.33 -1.11 13.44
CA HIS A 35 -5.56 -1.48 12.25
C HIS A 35 -4.57 -0.40 11.81
N GLY A 36 -4.11 0.45 12.75
CA GLY A 36 -3.19 1.55 12.43
C GLY A 36 -1.73 1.14 12.27
N HIS A 37 -1.31 0.06 12.94
CA HIS A 37 0.05 -0.52 12.95
C HIS A 37 1.19 0.45 13.28
N THR A 38 0.93 1.51 14.07
CA THR A 38 1.99 2.39 14.59
C THR A 38 2.64 1.77 15.82
N PHE A 39 3.71 2.40 16.32
CA PHE A 39 4.42 1.96 17.52
C PHE A 39 4.60 3.14 18.49
N PRO A 40 4.52 2.93 19.83
CA PRO A 40 4.59 4.02 20.82
C PRO A 40 6.04 4.38 21.23
N GLY A 41 7.03 3.81 20.55
CA GLY A 41 8.45 3.89 20.90
C GLY A 41 9.08 5.28 20.74
N ALA A 42 10.25 5.45 21.33
CA ALA A 42 11.03 6.66 21.23
C ALA A 42 11.78 6.74 19.88
N CYS A 43 11.47 7.78 19.11
CA CYS A 43 12.19 8.17 17.90
C CYS A 43 12.40 9.68 17.86
N VAL A 44 13.31 10.15 17.02
CA VAL A 44 13.39 11.56 16.58
C VAL A 44 12.82 11.67 15.16
N PRO A 45 12.45 12.88 14.68
CA PRO A 45 11.94 13.03 13.32
C PRO A 45 12.89 12.39 12.29
N ASN A 46 12.36 11.51 11.44
CA ASN A 46 13.07 10.79 10.38
C ASN A 46 14.33 10.04 10.86
N GLY A 47 14.38 9.63 12.13
CA GLY A 47 15.49 8.89 12.72
C GLY A 47 15.55 7.43 12.24
N LEU A 48 16.76 6.87 12.12
CA LEU A 48 17.00 5.45 11.83
C LEU A 48 16.63 4.54 13.01
N VAL A 49 16.77 5.05 14.23
CA VAL A 49 16.36 4.33 15.44
C VAL A 49 14.90 4.62 15.78
N GLN A 50 14.11 3.55 15.83
CA GLN A 50 12.75 3.51 16.37
C GLN A 50 12.76 2.61 17.61
N LEU A 51 13.12 3.15 18.77
CA LEU A 51 13.33 2.34 19.97
C LEU A 51 12.00 2.12 20.73
N GLY A 52 11.43 0.93 20.65
CA GLY A 52 10.09 0.66 21.15
C GLY A 52 9.89 -0.75 21.72
N PRO A 53 8.78 -0.99 22.43
CA PRO A 53 8.39 -2.31 22.94
C PRO A 53 7.85 -3.24 21.85
N ASP A 54 8.20 -4.52 21.91
CA ASP A 54 7.62 -5.57 21.07
C ASP A 54 6.63 -6.43 21.87
N THR A 55 5.35 -6.46 21.46
CA THR A 55 4.29 -7.30 22.06
C THR A 55 3.87 -8.46 21.17
N ARG A 56 4.14 -8.38 19.86
CA ARG A 56 3.82 -9.43 18.87
C ARG A 56 5.10 -10.11 18.34
N PRO A 57 5.40 -11.35 18.78
CA PRO A 57 6.66 -12.00 18.44
C PRO A 57 6.68 -12.65 17.03
N ASP A 58 5.52 -12.78 16.37
CA ASP A 58 5.38 -13.30 15.01
C ASP A 58 4.93 -12.16 14.10
N GLY A 59 5.78 -11.75 13.15
CA GLY A 59 5.43 -10.76 12.15
C GLY A 59 4.75 -11.34 10.90
N TYR A 60 4.84 -12.65 10.66
CA TYR A 60 4.43 -13.24 9.38
C TYR A 60 2.96 -13.65 9.35
N ASN A 61 2.41 -14.08 10.49
CA ASN A 61 1.02 -14.54 10.58
C ASN A 61 0.11 -13.59 11.39
N ASP A 62 0.57 -12.37 11.67
CA ASP A 62 -0.15 -11.39 12.49
C ASP A 62 -0.09 -10.01 11.84
N TRP A 63 -1.12 -9.69 11.06
CA TRP A 63 -1.22 -8.41 10.33
C TRP A 63 -1.23 -7.21 11.28
N ASP A 64 -1.96 -7.29 12.40
CA ASP A 64 -1.96 -6.25 13.44
C ASP A 64 -0.60 -6.12 14.16
N GLY A 65 0.31 -7.07 13.94
CA GLY A 65 1.65 -7.09 14.50
C GLY A 65 2.71 -6.38 13.66
N CYS A 66 2.39 -5.75 12.53
CA CYS A 66 3.36 -5.13 11.61
C CYS A 66 4.25 -4.07 12.28
N GLY A 67 3.70 -3.25 13.16
CA GLY A 67 4.43 -2.25 13.94
C GLY A 67 5.17 -2.78 15.17
N GLY A 68 5.16 -4.09 15.45
CA GLY A 68 5.80 -4.72 16.61
C GLY A 68 5.01 -4.64 17.93
N TYR A 69 4.12 -3.65 18.06
CA TYR A 69 3.29 -3.39 19.23
C TYR A 69 1.80 -3.38 18.89
N HIS A 70 0.97 -3.92 19.78
CA HIS A 70 -0.48 -3.73 19.73
C HIS A 70 -1.07 -3.41 21.11
N TYR A 71 -1.85 -2.33 21.20
CA TYR A 71 -2.36 -1.79 22.48
C TYR A 71 -3.31 -2.73 23.22
N SER A 72 -3.86 -3.77 22.59
CA SER A 72 -4.67 -4.76 23.32
C SER A 72 -3.83 -5.72 24.18
N ASP A 73 -2.51 -5.73 23.99
CA ASP A 73 -1.64 -6.75 24.55
C ASP A 73 -1.23 -6.42 25.99
N SER A 74 -0.84 -7.45 26.72
CA SER A 74 -0.46 -7.33 28.14
C SER A 74 0.90 -7.95 28.44
N VAL A 75 1.67 -8.30 27.41
CA VAL A 75 2.99 -8.94 27.50
C VAL A 75 3.95 -8.24 26.55
N ILE A 76 5.14 -7.89 27.06
CA ILE A 76 6.27 -7.37 26.28
C ILE A 76 7.36 -8.44 26.22
N TYR A 77 7.85 -8.70 25.01
CA TYR A 77 8.99 -9.59 24.75
C TYR A 77 10.32 -8.86 24.94
N GLY A 78 10.39 -7.58 24.57
CA GLY A 78 11.55 -6.74 24.85
C GLY A 78 11.43 -5.41 24.13
N PHE A 79 12.57 -4.76 23.91
CA PHE A 79 12.66 -3.48 23.25
C PHE A 79 13.68 -3.53 22.11
N SER A 80 13.19 -3.49 20.87
CA SER A 80 14.01 -3.47 19.65
C SER A 80 14.24 -2.04 19.14
N HIS A 81 15.18 -1.88 18.21
CA HIS A 81 15.73 -0.57 17.81
C HIS A 81 15.26 -0.07 16.44
N THR A 82 14.47 -0.88 15.73
CA THR A 82 13.97 -0.58 14.38
C THR A 82 12.51 -1.03 14.29
N HIS A 83 11.64 -0.22 13.67
CA HIS A 83 10.22 -0.51 13.51
C HIS A 83 9.70 0.19 12.25
N LEU A 84 8.73 -0.44 11.60
CA LEU A 84 7.93 0.22 10.56
C LEU A 84 6.70 0.89 11.19
N SER A 85 6.31 2.05 10.68
CA SER A 85 5.14 2.78 11.16
C SER A 85 4.00 2.64 10.17
N GLY A 86 3.02 1.80 10.50
CA GLY A 86 1.77 1.75 9.77
C GLY A 86 1.73 0.88 8.53
N THR A 87 2.68 -0.04 8.34
CA THR A 87 2.70 -0.89 7.15
C THR A 87 1.76 -2.08 7.27
N GLY A 88 1.28 -2.60 6.13
CA GLY A 88 0.52 -3.86 6.04
C GLY A 88 1.39 -5.13 5.96
N VAL A 89 2.73 -4.99 5.97
CA VAL A 89 3.70 -6.10 5.97
C VAL A 89 4.74 -5.85 7.06
N ALA A 90 5.06 -6.90 7.82
CA ALA A 90 6.03 -6.87 8.91
C ALA A 90 7.49 -7.03 8.43
N ASP A 91 8.38 -6.26 9.01
CA ASP A 91 9.85 -6.43 8.97
C ASP A 91 10.47 -5.62 10.13
N LEU A 92 11.79 -5.65 10.27
CA LEU A 92 12.57 -4.95 11.31
C LEU A 92 12.40 -5.58 12.71
N CYS A 93 12.22 -4.79 13.78
CA CYS A 93 12.32 -5.22 15.18
C CYS A 93 13.70 -5.82 15.52
N ASP A 94 14.76 -5.14 15.07
CA ASP A 94 16.14 -5.58 15.21
C ASP A 94 16.75 -5.27 16.59
N VAL A 95 17.68 -6.13 17.02
CA VAL A 95 18.48 -5.95 18.24
C VAL A 95 17.57 -5.77 19.46
N LEU A 96 16.87 -6.84 19.85
CA LEU A 96 15.96 -6.80 20.99
C LEU A 96 16.74 -6.87 22.30
N LEU A 97 16.50 -5.91 23.20
CA LEU A 97 16.99 -5.92 24.58
C LEU A 97 15.85 -6.14 25.57
N MET A 98 16.05 -7.01 26.56
CA MET A 98 15.07 -7.26 27.62
C MET A 98 15.74 -7.23 29.01
N PRO A 99 15.47 -6.21 29.86
CA PRO A 99 15.98 -6.17 31.22
C PRO A 99 15.14 -7.04 32.16
N ARG A 100 15.79 -7.68 33.14
CA ARG A 100 15.09 -8.44 34.19
C ARG A 100 15.87 -8.51 35.50
N SER A 101 15.15 -8.61 36.61
CA SER A 101 15.73 -8.96 37.91
C SER A 101 15.78 -10.48 38.12
N GLY A 102 16.66 -10.93 39.02
CA GLY A 102 16.71 -12.32 39.47
C GLY A 102 17.45 -13.29 38.55
N LYS A 103 16.81 -14.42 38.22
CA LYS A 103 17.44 -15.55 37.49
C LYS A 103 17.47 -15.27 35.99
N LEU A 104 18.57 -15.56 35.29
CA LEU A 104 18.62 -15.50 33.83
C LEU A 104 17.79 -16.63 33.17
N SER A 105 17.07 -16.26 32.10
CA SER A 105 16.62 -17.16 31.05
C SER A 105 16.81 -16.48 29.70
N LEU A 106 17.18 -17.26 28.69
CA LEU A 106 17.29 -16.84 27.29
C LEU A 106 16.11 -17.36 26.45
N ASP A 107 15.13 -18.02 27.08
CA ASP A 107 13.88 -18.42 26.42
C ASP A 107 12.91 -17.22 26.40
N PRO A 108 12.44 -16.77 25.22
CA PRO A 108 11.46 -15.69 25.10
C PRO A 108 10.18 -15.90 25.88
N VAL A 109 9.73 -17.14 26.04
CA VAL A 109 8.54 -17.47 26.82
C VAL A 109 8.75 -17.21 28.32
N GLU A 110 9.99 -17.37 28.79
CA GLU A 110 10.37 -17.19 30.20
C GLU A 110 10.89 -15.78 30.53
N TYR A 111 11.51 -15.07 29.58
CA TYR A 111 12.03 -13.72 29.83
C TYR A 111 11.00 -12.62 29.58
N ARG A 112 9.98 -12.85 28.76
CA ARG A 112 8.91 -11.88 28.52
C ARG A 112 8.26 -11.47 29.83
N SER A 113 7.73 -10.25 29.90
CA SER A 113 7.10 -9.74 31.10
C SER A 113 5.71 -9.21 30.81
N ARG A 114 4.78 -9.49 31.73
CA ARG A 114 3.52 -8.77 31.78
C ARG A 114 3.75 -7.29 32.06
N PHE A 115 2.86 -6.45 31.55
CA PHE A 115 2.79 -5.02 31.84
C PHE A 115 1.33 -4.56 31.92
N SER A 116 1.11 -3.28 32.19
CA SER A 116 -0.21 -2.65 32.16
C SER A 116 -0.08 -1.22 31.64
N HIS A 117 -1.04 -0.77 30.83
CA HIS A 117 -1.10 0.60 30.33
C HIS A 117 -1.22 1.64 31.45
N ALA A 118 -1.69 1.25 32.65
CA ALA A 118 -1.71 2.15 33.81
C ALA A 118 -0.30 2.52 34.33
N SER A 119 0.70 1.71 33.99
CA SER A 119 2.12 1.91 34.29
C SER A 119 2.96 2.15 33.04
N GLU A 120 2.30 2.52 31.94
CA GLU A 120 2.91 2.82 30.65
C GLU A 120 2.62 4.27 30.27
N SER A 121 3.58 4.92 29.64
CA SER A 121 3.39 6.27 29.11
C SER A 121 4.34 6.52 27.94
N ALA A 122 3.86 7.24 26.92
CA ALA A 122 4.65 7.64 25.76
C ALA A 122 4.41 9.12 25.45
N ASN A 123 5.49 9.81 25.08
CA ASN A 123 5.50 11.17 24.55
C ASN A 123 6.50 11.20 23.38
N THR A 124 6.53 12.27 22.59
CA THR A 124 7.49 12.40 21.48
C THR A 124 8.94 12.17 21.93
N GLY A 125 9.59 11.15 21.37
CA GLY A 125 10.98 10.80 21.70
C GLY A 125 11.19 10.19 23.09
N TYR A 126 10.13 9.75 23.77
CA TYR A 126 10.23 9.12 25.09
C TYR A 126 9.15 8.05 25.32
N TYR A 127 9.56 6.88 25.80
CA TYR A 127 8.66 5.81 26.23
C TYR A 127 9.04 5.34 27.63
N ARG A 128 8.05 4.93 28.43
CA ARG A 128 8.26 4.32 29.75
C ARG A 128 7.24 3.22 30.03
N VAL A 129 7.70 2.15 30.66
CA VAL A 129 6.84 1.08 31.19
C VAL A 129 7.43 0.45 32.45
N HIS A 130 6.57 -0.08 33.32
CA HIS A 130 6.97 -1.02 34.38
C HIS A 130 6.73 -2.46 33.94
N LEU A 131 7.77 -3.29 33.99
CA LEU A 131 7.70 -4.71 33.68
C LEU A 131 7.37 -5.51 34.94
N ASN A 132 6.15 -6.02 35.06
CA ASN A 132 5.64 -6.64 36.30
C ASN A 132 6.39 -7.92 36.71
N ASP A 133 6.68 -8.80 35.75
CA ASP A 133 7.32 -10.09 36.04
C ASP A 133 8.84 -9.94 36.15
N ALA A 134 9.41 -9.02 35.37
CA ALA A 134 10.82 -8.68 35.43
C ALA A 134 11.15 -7.78 36.64
N ASN A 135 10.16 -7.10 37.21
CA ASN A 135 10.26 -6.10 38.26
C ASN A 135 11.29 -5.00 37.95
N VAL A 136 11.20 -4.39 36.77
CA VAL A 136 12.11 -3.34 36.28
C VAL A 136 11.31 -2.18 35.71
N ASP A 137 11.66 -0.94 36.10
CA ASP A 137 11.21 0.25 35.36
C ASP A 137 12.12 0.47 34.15
N VAL A 138 11.51 0.65 32.98
CA VAL A 138 12.19 0.90 31.72
C VAL A 138 11.81 2.27 31.18
N GLU A 139 12.81 3.04 30.78
CA GLU A 139 12.64 4.31 30.09
C GLU A 139 13.53 4.34 28.84
N LEU A 140 12.98 4.84 27.73
CA LEU A 140 13.61 4.83 26.41
C LEU A 140 13.63 6.24 25.82
N SER A 141 14.70 6.58 25.12
CA SER A 141 14.86 7.79 24.31
C SER A 141 15.81 7.47 23.14
N SER A 142 15.88 8.32 22.12
CA SER A 142 16.83 8.13 21.03
C SER A 142 17.37 9.43 20.44
N THR A 143 18.46 9.30 19.70
CA THR A 143 18.91 10.25 18.68
C THR A 143 18.61 9.67 17.29
N ALA A 144 19.18 10.22 16.21
CA ALA A 144 18.92 9.74 14.87
C ALA A 144 19.38 8.28 14.67
N ARG A 145 20.52 7.89 15.26
CA ARG A 145 21.16 6.57 15.04
C ARG A 145 21.50 5.82 16.33
N VAL A 146 21.10 6.34 17.48
CA VAL A 146 21.42 5.76 18.80
C VAL A 146 20.17 5.65 19.66
N GLY A 147 19.87 4.43 20.12
CA GLY A 147 18.88 4.18 21.16
C GLY A 147 19.50 4.27 22.56
N VAL A 148 18.80 4.86 23.51
CA VAL A 148 19.27 5.00 24.91
C VAL A 148 18.20 4.49 25.86
N HIS A 149 18.58 3.53 26.70
CA HIS A 149 17.74 2.91 27.71
C HIS A 149 18.18 3.35 29.10
N ARG A 150 17.22 3.50 30.01
CA ARG A 150 17.44 3.64 31.45
C ARG A 150 16.63 2.58 32.17
N TYR A 151 17.32 1.64 32.81
CA TYR A 151 16.72 0.56 33.59
C TYR A 151 16.91 0.76 35.08
N ARG A 152 15.82 0.65 35.85
CA ARG A 152 15.86 0.66 37.31
C ARG A 152 15.46 -0.70 37.84
N PHE A 153 16.47 -1.45 38.27
CA PHE A 153 16.30 -2.74 38.94
C PHE A 153 15.96 -2.52 40.44
N PRO A 154 15.40 -3.54 41.12
CA PRO A 154 15.29 -3.52 42.57
C PRO A 154 16.69 -3.42 43.20
N ALA A 155 16.87 -2.54 44.18
CA ALA A 155 18.19 -2.16 44.69
C ALA A 155 19.02 -3.33 45.25
N GLU A 156 18.36 -4.36 45.77
CA GLU A 156 18.97 -5.53 46.43
C GLU A 156 19.08 -6.76 45.50
N GLU A 157 18.64 -6.65 44.24
CA GLU A 157 18.64 -7.76 43.30
C GLU A 157 19.65 -7.56 42.17
N ALA A 158 20.23 -8.66 41.69
CA ALA A 158 21.06 -8.61 40.50
C ALA A 158 20.18 -8.38 39.27
N GLY A 159 20.63 -7.51 38.37
CA GLY A 159 19.98 -7.24 37.10
C GLY A 159 20.60 -8.04 35.97
N TRP A 160 19.80 -8.40 34.99
CA TRP A 160 20.24 -8.94 33.70
C TRP A 160 19.71 -8.08 32.56
N VAL A 161 20.50 -7.97 31.50
CA VAL A 161 20.03 -7.49 30.20
C VAL A 161 20.21 -8.64 29.21
N VAL A 162 19.11 -9.11 28.64
CA VAL A 162 19.09 -10.12 27.56
C VAL A 162 19.19 -9.40 26.22
N LEU A 163 20.04 -9.90 25.33
CA LEU A 163 20.10 -9.56 23.91
C LEU A 163 19.55 -10.74 23.12
N ASP A 164 18.57 -10.49 22.25
CA ASP A 164 18.00 -11.49 21.36
C ASP A 164 18.06 -11.01 19.90
N LEU A 165 18.89 -11.65 19.09
CA LEU A 165 19.00 -11.37 17.65
C LEU A 165 18.01 -12.22 16.83
N ALA A 166 17.48 -13.31 17.39
CA ALA A 166 16.56 -14.22 16.70
C ALA A 166 15.10 -13.80 16.82
N HIS A 167 14.83 -12.62 17.40
CA HIS A 167 13.48 -12.07 17.45
C HIS A 167 12.96 -11.81 16.02
N ARG A 168 11.73 -12.27 15.78
CA ARG A 168 10.89 -12.04 14.60
C ARG A 168 11.43 -12.63 13.28
N ASP A 169 12.31 -11.95 12.56
CA ASP A 169 12.71 -12.37 11.21
C ASP A 169 13.67 -13.55 11.21
N LYS A 170 13.70 -14.25 10.07
CA LYS A 170 14.62 -15.35 9.85
C LYS A 170 16.06 -14.81 9.70
N LEU A 171 16.93 -15.21 10.62
CA LEU A 171 18.37 -14.94 10.54
C LEU A 171 19.04 -15.69 9.38
N LEU A 172 19.84 -14.95 8.61
CA LEU A 172 20.79 -15.45 7.61
C LEU A 172 22.22 -15.49 8.15
N ALA A 173 22.59 -14.50 8.98
CA ALA A 173 23.85 -14.47 9.71
C ALA A 173 23.72 -13.57 10.94
N GLN A 174 24.55 -13.81 11.96
CA GLN A 174 24.53 -13.06 13.20
C GLN A 174 25.89 -13.12 13.88
N GLN A 175 26.20 -12.10 14.66
CA GLN A 175 27.40 -12.05 15.48
C GLN A 175 27.11 -11.34 16.79
N ILE A 176 27.59 -11.91 17.90
CA ILE A 176 27.66 -11.27 19.21
C ILE A 176 29.12 -11.35 19.67
N GLU A 177 29.77 -10.20 19.77
CA GLU A 177 31.14 -10.06 20.27
C GLU A 177 31.16 -9.23 21.54
N VAL A 178 31.66 -9.81 22.63
CA VAL A 178 31.81 -9.11 23.92
C VAL A 178 33.18 -8.43 23.95
N VAL A 179 33.18 -7.10 24.08
CA VAL A 179 34.38 -6.26 24.05
C VAL A 179 34.59 -5.62 25.43
N GLY A 180 35.44 -6.25 26.25
CA GLY A 180 35.66 -5.85 27.64
C GLY A 180 34.46 -6.19 28.55
N ASP A 181 34.26 -5.41 29.60
CA ASP A 181 33.21 -5.63 30.61
C ASP A 181 32.03 -4.64 30.48
N ARG A 182 32.04 -3.79 29.45
CA ARG A 182 31.06 -2.69 29.26
C ARG A 182 30.55 -2.52 27.84
N SER A 183 31.07 -3.28 26.87
CA SER A 183 30.68 -3.14 25.47
C SER A 183 30.40 -4.49 24.84
N VAL A 184 29.42 -4.51 23.95
CA VAL A 184 29.09 -5.62 23.06
C VAL A 184 28.92 -5.05 21.66
N GLN A 185 29.35 -5.77 20.64
CA GLN A 185 29.19 -5.35 19.25
C GLN A 185 28.86 -6.56 18.38
N GLY A 186 28.37 -6.31 17.16
CA GLY A 186 28.13 -7.39 16.23
C GLY A 186 27.27 -6.98 15.05
N SER A 187 26.64 -7.99 14.46
CA SER A 187 25.81 -7.85 13.27
C SER A 187 24.59 -8.77 13.32
N ARG A 188 23.55 -8.38 12.60
CA ARG A 188 22.35 -9.15 12.28
C ARG A 188 22.13 -9.04 10.77
N ARG A 189 21.96 -10.18 10.11
CA ARG A 189 21.54 -10.26 8.71
C ARG A 189 20.31 -11.15 8.64
N SER A 190 19.22 -10.66 8.07
CA SER A 190 17.92 -11.33 8.08
C SER A 190 17.26 -11.33 6.70
N THR A 191 16.22 -12.15 6.57
CA THR A 191 15.33 -12.15 5.42
C THR A 191 13.87 -12.17 5.87
N SER A 192 13.10 -11.19 5.40
CA SER A 192 11.64 -11.12 5.53
C SER A 192 11.06 -10.42 4.29
N TRP A 193 10.58 -9.18 4.42
CA TRP A 193 10.14 -8.34 3.32
C TRP A 193 11.34 -7.76 2.56
N ALA A 194 12.30 -7.18 3.29
CA ALA A 194 13.67 -6.99 2.83
C ALA A 194 14.35 -8.36 2.75
N ARG A 195 14.79 -8.74 1.55
CA ARG A 195 15.34 -10.09 1.30
C ARG A 195 16.74 -10.27 1.87
N ASP A 196 17.50 -9.19 1.95
CA ASP A 196 18.86 -9.18 2.47
C ASP A 196 19.12 -7.97 3.38
N GLN A 197 18.44 -7.89 4.51
CA GLN A 197 18.63 -6.81 5.47
C GLN A 197 19.95 -7.02 6.25
N GLN A 198 20.82 -6.01 6.29
CA GLN A 198 22.08 -6.04 7.03
C GLN A 198 22.14 -4.90 8.05
N LEU A 199 22.36 -5.25 9.32
CA LEU A 199 22.46 -4.32 10.43
C LEU A 199 23.66 -4.64 11.30
N PHE A 200 24.38 -3.61 11.71
CA PHE A 200 25.51 -3.67 12.64
C PHE A 200 25.18 -2.85 13.87
N TYR A 201 25.64 -3.30 15.03
CA TYR A 201 25.31 -2.66 16.30
C TYR A 201 26.49 -2.61 17.25
N VAL A 202 26.43 -1.61 18.13
CA VAL A 202 27.31 -1.43 19.28
C VAL A 202 26.46 -1.09 20.50
N ILE A 203 26.60 -1.87 21.56
CA ILE A 203 25.92 -1.68 22.84
C ILE A 203 26.96 -1.31 23.90
N GLU A 204 26.74 -0.21 24.63
CA GLU A 204 27.56 0.19 25.79
C GLU A 204 26.72 0.28 27.07
N PHE A 205 27.30 -0.17 28.18
CA PHE A 205 26.69 -0.15 29.51
C PHE A 205 27.36 0.87 30.45
N SER A 206 26.56 1.60 31.24
CA SER A 206 27.07 2.61 32.18
C SER A 206 27.79 2.05 33.40
N ARG A 207 27.67 0.74 33.64
CA ARG A 207 28.38 -0.02 34.67
C ARG A 207 28.92 -1.32 34.05
N PRO A 208 30.01 -1.90 34.58
CA PRO A 208 30.51 -3.16 34.06
C PRO A 208 29.56 -4.32 34.40
N PHE A 209 29.39 -5.27 33.48
CA PHE A 209 28.73 -6.54 33.81
C PHE A 209 29.73 -7.49 34.48
N SER A 210 29.28 -8.15 35.53
CA SER A 210 30.04 -9.13 36.34
C SER A 210 30.21 -10.49 35.64
N MET A 211 29.28 -10.84 34.76
CA MET A 211 29.20 -12.12 34.07
C MET A 211 28.40 -11.93 32.78
N HIS A 212 28.75 -12.67 31.75
CA HIS A 212 27.89 -12.86 30.59
C HIS A 212 27.64 -14.35 30.34
N ARG A 213 26.50 -14.66 29.72
CA ARG A 213 26.21 -15.98 29.14
C ARG A 213 25.76 -15.80 27.71
N VAL A 214 26.28 -16.64 26.82
CA VAL A 214 25.82 -16.73 25.44
C VAL A 214 25.10 -18.06 25.27
N ASP A 215 24.05 -18.10 24.44
CA ASP A 215 23.33 -19.34 24.13
C ASP A 215 24.23 -20.29 23.32
N PRO A 216 24.66 -21.45 23.86
CA PRO A 216 25.57 -22.33 23.14
C PRO A 216 24.80 -23.14 22.10
N LEU A 217 24.88 -22.75 20.82
CA LEU A 217 24.54 -23.69 19.77
C LEU A 217 25.72 -24.67 19.58
N MET A 218 25.42 -25.95 19.68
CA MET A 218 26.34 -27.02 19.33
C MET A 218 26.44 -27.10 17.81
N SER A 219 27.64 -27.01 17.25
CA SER A 219 27.86 -27.39 15.85
C SER A 219 27.57 -28.90 15.66
N GLU A 220 27.26 -29.33 14.43
CA GLU A 220 27.09 -30.77 14.10
C GLU A 220 28.33 -31.63 14.48
N LEU A 221 29.49 -30.98 14.72
CA LEU A 221 30.77 -31.59 15.06
C LEU A 221 31.11 -31.56 16.56
N GLY A 222 30.25 -31.00 17.42
CA GLY A 222 30.44 -31.09 18.88
C GLY A 222 31.25 -29.95 19.53
N ASP A 223 31.67 -28.93 18.77
CA ASP A 223 32.32 -27.71 19.31
C ASP A 223 31.30 -26.57 19.53
N VAL A 224 31.57 -25.71 20.52
CA VAL A 224 30.82 -24.47 20.79
C VAL A 224 31.17 -23.44 19.70
N ASP A 225 30.24 -23.19 18.79
CA ASP A 225 30.41 -22.19 17.73
C ASP A 225 29.88 -20.83 18.19
N THR A 226 30.77 -19.94 18.63
CA THR A 226 30.41 -18.58 19.03
C THR A 226 29.87 -17.73 17.88
N ARG A 227 30.10 -18.11 16.61
CA ARG A 227 29.56 -17.44 15.41
C ARG A 227 28.11 -17.80 15.11
N SER A 228 27.53 -18.73 15.87
CA SER A 228 26.13 -19.17 15.73
C SER A 228 25.21 -18.69 16.87
N THR A 229 25.77 -17.98 17.86
CA THR A 229 25.03 -17.49 19.05
C THR A 229 23.96 -16.46 18.64
N THR A 230 22.70 -16.71 19.03
CA THR A 230 21.58 -15.80 18.72
C THR A 230 21.15 -14.96 19.90
N LYS A 231 21.49 -15.38 21.14
CA LYS A 231 21.08 -14.71 22.37
C LYS A 231 22.23 -14.64 23.37
N ALA A 232 22.23 -13.58 24.18
CA ALA A 232 23.16 -13.39 25.27
C ALA A 232 22.50 -12.73 26.49
N GLY A 233 23.07 -12.91 27.68
CA GLY A 233 22.63 -12.26 28.91
C GLY A 233 23.81 -11.66 29.67
N PHE A 234 23.68 -10.42 30.12
CA PHE A 234 24.72 -9.66 30.82
C PHE A 234 24.28 -9.33 32.25
N ARG A 235 25.03 -9.77 33.26
CA ARG A 235 24.68 -9.63 34.68
C ARG A 235 25.32 -8.41 35.33
N PHE A 236 24.50 -7.60 35.99
CA PHE A 236 24.92 -6.45 36.78
C PHE A 236 24.67 -6.71 38.27
N GLU A 237 25.64 -6.36 39.10
CA GLU A 237 25.47 -6.45 40.55
C GLU A 237 24.40 -5.46 41.07
N PRO A 238 23.76 -5.78 42.20
CA PRO A 238 22.78 -4.91 42.85
C PRO A 238 23.27 -3.47 43.02
N SER A 239 22.38 -2.50 42.79
CA SER A 239 22.69 -1.07 42.82
C SER A 239 21.42 -0.23 42.91
N SER A 240 21.47 0.85 43.67
CA SER A 240 20.42 1.89 43.68
C SER A 240 20.44 2.77 42.44
N GLU A 241 21.59 2.89 41.77
CA GLU A 241 21.75 3.68 40.55
C GLU A 241 21.19 2.96 39.33
N PRO A 242 20.44 3.65 38.46
CA PRO A 242 19.93 3.07 37.23
C PRO A 242 21.07 2.67 36.29
N LEU A 243 20.84 1.62 35.50
CA LEU A 243 21.73 1.23 34.41
C LEU A 243 21.33 2.02 33.15
N ILE A 244 22.28 2.72 32.54
CA ILE A 244 22.08 3.36 31.24
C ILE A 244 22.72 2.45 30.18
N VAL A 245 22.00 2.20 29.09
CA VAL A 245 22.46 1.42 27.95
C VAL A 245 22.35 2.28 26.70
N LYS A 246 23.42 2.37 25.92
CA LYS A 246 23.43 3.05 24.61
C LYS A 246 23.60 2.03 23.52
N VAL A 247 22.84 2.14 22.43
CA VAL A 247 22.90 1.23 21.29
C VAL A 247 22.99 2.03 20.01
N GLY A 248 24.17 2.06 19.38
CA GLY A 248 24.36 2.63 18.06
C GLY A 248 24.11 1.56 16.99
N ILE A 249 23.45 1.93 15.90
CA ILE A 249 23.21 1.04 14.75
C ILE A 249 23.75 1.63 13.45
N SER A 250 24.03 0.77 12.47
CA SER A 250 24.49 1.12 11.12
C SER A 250 24.07 0.04 10.13
N ALA A 251 23.77 0.41 8.89
CA ALA A 251 23.59 -0.54 7.78
C ALA A 251 24.92 -0.93 7.10
N VAL A 252 26.03 -0.34 7.52
CA VAL A 252 27.34 -0.42 6.85
C VAL A 252 28.32 -1.31 7.60
N SER A 253 28.62 -0.98 8.87
CA SER A 253 29.62 -1.73 9.65
C SER A 253 29.54 -1.45 11.16
N ILE A 254 30.28 -2.26 11.94
CA ILE A 254 30.45 -2.05 13.39
C ILE A 254 31.13 -0.72 13.69
N GLU A 255 32.13 -0.34 12.88
CA GLU A 255 32.82 0.95 13.02
C GLU A 255 31.88 2.14 12.75
N GLY A 256 30.97 1.99 11.78
CA GLY A 256 29.90 2.98 11.53
C GLY A 256 28.97 3.11 12.73
N ALA A 257 28.47 1.99 13.27
CA ALA A 257 27.63 1.98 14.47
C ALA A 257 28.33 2.61 15.69
N ARG A 258 29.64 2.36 15.86
CA ARG A 258 30.48 2.99 16.88
C ARG A 258 30.59 4.50 16.67
N ALA A 259 30.90 4.94 15.46
CA ALA A 259 31.05 6.35 15.13
C ALA A 259 29.74 7.12 15.34
N ASN A 260 28.60 6.52 14.99
CA ASN A 260 27.27 7.08 15.27
C ASN A 260 27.06 7.27 16.78
N LEU A 261 27.36 6.25 17.59
CA LEU A 261 27.25 6.29 19.04
C LEU A 261 28.13 7.39 19.66
N ASP A 262 29.41 7.44 19.27
CA ASP A 262 30.39 8.37 19.82
C ASP A 262 30.09 9.83 19.42
N ALA A 263 29.56 10.05 18.22
CA ALA A 263 29.20 11.37 17.72
C ALA A 263 27.90 11.91 18.35
N GLU A 264 26.86 11.08 18.44
CA GLU A 264 25.53 11.53 18.88
C GLU A 264 25.34 11.46 20.40
N VAL A 265 25.94 10.47 21.10
CA VAL A 265 25.77 10.27 22.55
C VAL A 265 27.09 9.90 23.25
N PRO A 266 28.06 10.83 23.36
CA PRO A 266 29.34 10.60 24.05
C PRO A 266 29.24 10.55 25.59
N HIS A 267 28.07 10.86 26.16
CA HIS A 267 27.81 10.94 27.60
C HIS A 267 26.85 9.86 28.10
N TRP A 268 26.55 9.84 29.40
CA TRP A 268 25.60 8.92 30.05
C TRP A 268 24.33 9.62 30.57
N ASP A 269 24.14 10.90 30.27
CA ASP A 269 22.96 11.67 30.67
C ASP A 269 21.73 11.35 29.79
N PHE A 270 20.85 10.49 30.31
CA PHE A 270 19.59 10.10 29.65
C PHE A 270 18.62 11.29 29.49
N ASP A 271 18.53 12.14 30.51
CA ASP A 271 17.55 13.24 30.50
C ASP A 271 17.95 14.32 29.49
N LEU A 272 19.26 14.47 29.22
CA LEU A 272 19.76 15.30 28.13
C LEU A 272 19.31 14.77 26.76
N VAL A 273 19.46 13.46 26.49
CA VAL A 273 19.01 12.85 25.22
C VAL A 273 17.51 13.03 25.04
N ARG A 274 16.71 12.75 26.08
CA ARG A 274 15.26 12.97 26.08
C ARG A 274 14.91 14.42 25.75
N LYS A 275 15.58 15.38 26.38
CA LYS A 275 15.34 16.81 26.14
C LYS A 275 15.71 17.23 24.71
N GLN A 276 16.78 16.66 24.14
CA GLN A 276 17.18 16.90 22.76
C GLN A 276 16.17 16.31 21.78
N ALA A 277 15.65 15.11 22.03
CA ALA A 277 14.59 14.50 21.24
C ALA A 277 13.31 15.36 21.25
N GLU A 278 12.87 15.82 22.43
CA GLU A 278 11.72 16.73 22.57
C GLU A 278 11.94 18.06 21.82
N ALA A 279 13.16 18.59 21.84
CA ALA A 279 13.51 19.81 21.11
C ALA A 279 13.50 19.61 19.58
N ALA A 280 13.99 18.45 19.10
CA ALA A 280 13.93 18.09 17.68
C ALA A 280 12.48 17.98 17.19
N TRP A 281 11.61 17.33 17.96
CA TRP A 281 10.18 17.25 17.67
C TRP A 281 9.50 18.62 17.69
N ASN A 282 9.74 19.44 18.71
CA ASN A 282 9.20 20.79 18.74
C ASN A 282 9.65 21.63 17.55
N THR A 283 10.87 21.42 17.03
CA THR A 283 11.34 22.13 15.82
C THR A 283 10.47 21.81 14.60
N LYS A 284 10.10 20.53 14.40
CA LYS A 284 9.22 20.12 13.30
C LYS A 284 7.76 20.51 13.54
N LEU A 285 7.22 20.20 14.71
CA LEU A 285 5.81 20.43 15.03
C LEU A 285 5.45 21.92 15.10
N ASN A 286 6.39 22.81 15.47
CA ASN A 286 6.14 24.25 15.47
C ASN A 286 6.14 24.88 14.06
N LYS A 287 6.48 24.13 13.00
CA LYS A 287 6.30 24.60 11.61
C LYS A 287 4.84 24.87 11.30
N ILE A 288 3.91 24.21 11.98
CA ILE A 288 2.47 24.52 11.89
C ILE A 288 1.90 24.77 13.28
N ARG A 289 1.36 25.97 13.49
CA ARG A 289 0.70 26.36 14.75
C ARG A 289 -0.80 26.52 14.54
N VAL A 290 -1.60 25.79 15.30
CA VAL A 290 -3.07 25.87 15.22
C VAL A 290 -3.66 26.59 16.43
N LYS A 291 -4.77 27.30 16.22
CA LYS A 291 -5.54 27.98 17.25
C LYS A 291 -7.04 27.82 16.97
N GLY A 292 -7.83 27.68 18.02
CA GLY A 292 -9.25 27.34 17.92
C GLY A 292 -9.47 25.83 17.89
N GLY A 293 -10.69 25.42 17.54
CA GLY A 293 -11.10 24.02 17.57
C GLY A 293 -11.14 23.41 18.99
N LYS A 294 -11.55 22.15 19.07
CA LYS A 294 -11.50 21.36 20.32
C LYS A 294 -10.06 20.96 20.63
N LYS A 295 -9.77 20.75 21.92
CA LYS A 295 -8.44 20.27 22.35
C LYS A 295 -8.11 18.89 21.75
N GLU A 296 -9.11 18.04 21.60
CA GLU A 296 -9.01 16.74 20.92
C GLU A 296 -8.61 16.88 19.45
N GLU A 297 -9.26 17.79 18.69
CA GLU A 297 -8.91 18.06 17.29
C GLU A 297 -7.45 18.55 17.14
N GLN A 298 -6.96 19.36 18.10
CA GLN A 298 -5.55 19.75 18.16
C GLN A 298 -4.62 18.54 18.44
N ARG A 299 -5.03 17.61 19.33
CA ARG A 299 -4.25 16.41 19.62
C ARG A 299 -4.16 15.48 18.42
N ILE A 300 -5.28 15.26 17.72
CA ILE A 300 -5.30 14.49 16.46
C ILE A 300 -4.40 15.16 15.43
N PHE A 301 -4.51 16.49 15.25
CA PHE A 301 -3.68 17.22 14.29
C PHE A 301 -2.17 17.09 14.55
N TYR A 302 -1.74 17.30 15.80
CA TYR A 302 -0.32 17.21 16.12
C TYR A 302 0.22 15.79 16.16
N THR A 303 -0.62 14.82 16.49
CA THR A 303 -0.26 13.39 16.39
C THR A 303 -0.13 12.96 14.93
N ALA A 304 -1.05 13.42 14.06
CA ALA A 304 -0.94 13.22 12.63
C ALA A 304 0.33 13.87 12.06
N LEU A 305 0.60 15.13 12.41
CA LEU A 305 1.85 15.79 11.99
C LEU A 305 3.10 15.06 12.53
N TYR A 306 3.03 14.47 13.72
CA TYR A 306 4.09 13.61 14.26
C TYR A 306 4.31 12.36 13.37
N HIS A 307 3.26 11.62 13.02
CA HIS A 307 3.37 10.43 12.15
C HIS A 307 3.93 10.76 10.77
N SER A 308 3.57 11.91 10.18
CA SER A 308 4.14 12.38 8.91
C SER A 308 5.65 12.66 8.97
N TYR A 309 6.25 12.73 10.16
CA TYR A 309 7.69 12.92 10.36
C TYR A 309 8.40 11.68 10.90
N VAL A 310 7.71 10.54 11.06
CA VAL A 310 8.35 9.30 11.50
C VAL A 310 9.16 8.71 10.36
N ALA A 311 8.53 8.38 9.23
CA ALA A 311 9.16 7.87 8.00
C ALA A 311 9.16 8.94 6.89
N PRO A 312 10.08 8.91 5.90
CA PRO A 312 11.22 7.99 5.71
C PRO A 312 12.35 8.17 6.75
N TYR A 313 13.26 7.19 6.88
CA TYR A 313 14.34 7.19 7.88
C TYR A 313 15.68 7.57 7.27
N ILE A 314 16.50 8.35 7.98
CA ILE A 314 17.90 8.57 7.57
C ILE A 314 18.67 7.24 7.54
N PHE A 315 19.47 6.99 6.51
CA PHE A 315 20.07 5.67 6.24
C PHE A 315 21.59 5.67 6.05
N ASN A 316 22.21 6.85 6.00
CA ASN A 316 23.66 6.97 6.06
C ASN A 316 24.17 7.19 7.49
N ASP A 317 25.35 6.67 7.79
CA ASP A 317 26.10 6.94 9.02
C ASP A 317 26.56 8.41 9.09
N VAL A 318 27.06 8.83 10.26
CA VAL A 318 27.55 10.21 10.49
C VAL A 318 28.71 10.62 9.57
N ASP A 319 29.41 9.65 8.96
CA ASP A 319 30.47 9.89 7.97
C ASP A 319 29.97 9.92 6.51
N GLY A 320 28.65 9.79 6.30
CA GLY A 320 28.01 9.81 4.99
C GLY A 320 27.99 8.46 4.26
N LYS A 321 28.52 7.37 4.86
CA LYS A 321 28.45 6.04 4.24
C LYS A 321 27.08 5.39 4.41
N TYR A 322 26.66 4.62 3.41
CA TYR A 322 25.42 3.85 3.42
C TYR A 322 25.57 2.56 2.61
N ARG A 323 24.60 1.64 2.76
CA ARG A 323 24.50 0.42 1.96
C ARG A 323 23.59 0.69 0.76
N GLY A 324 24.11 0.53 -0.46
CA GLY A 324 23.34 0.75 -1.69
C GLY A 324 22.45 -0.43 -2.07
N MET A 325 21.58 -0.22 -3.06
CA MET A 325 20.68 -1.25 -3.62
C MET A 325 21.43 -2.39 -4.33
N ASP A 326 22.70 -2.20 -4.64
CA ASP A 326 23.62 -3.22 -5.17
C ASP A 326 24.25 -4.09 -4.05
N GLY A 327 23.96 -3.80 -2.78
CA GLY A 327 24.57 -4.46 -1.63
C GLY A 327 25.97 -3.95 -1.28
N GLU A 328 26.49 -2.97 -2.00
CA GLU A 328 27.82 -2.41 -1.77
C GLU A 328 27.78 -1.19 -0.83
N VAL A 329 28.94 -0.83 -0.26
CA VAL A 329 29.07 0.37 0.58
C VAL A 329 29.38 1.58 -0.31
N HIS A 330 28.55 2.60 -0.21
CA HIS A 330 28.71 3.87 -0.92
C HIS A 330 28.87 5.02 0.07
N GLN A 331 29.19 6.22 -0.44
CA GLN A 331 29.26 7.44 0.34
C GLN A 331 28.55 8.57 -0.39
N ALA A 332 27.72 9.33 0.33
CA ALA A 332 27.00 10.49 -0.20
C ALA A 332 27.46 11.78 0.50
N ASP A 333 27.31 12.90 -0.21
CA ASP A 333 27.55 14.26 0.30
C ASP A 333 26.27 14.93 0.85
N HIS A 334 25.17 14.19 0.88
CA HIS A 334 23.85 14.57 1.37
C HIS A 334 23.26 13.43 2.19
N ASN A 335 22.13 13.66 2.87
CA ASN A 335 21.47 12.61 3.62
C ASN A 335 20.80 11.61 2.67
N VAL A 336 21.06 10.33 2.89
CA VAL A 336 20.39 9.21 2.21
C VAL A 336 19.30 8.69 3.12
N TYR A 337 18.17 8.27 2.55
CA TYR A 337 17.02 7.78 3.32
C TYR A 337 16.59 6.38 2.88
N THR A 338 15.78 5.73 3.71
CA THR A 338 15.15 4.44 3.44
C THR A 338 13.69 4.43 3.92
N VAL A 339 12.91 3.40 3.56
CA VAL A 339 11.47 3.25 3.83
C VAL A 339 10.67 4.22 2.97
N PHE A 340 10.55 3.87 1.70
CA PHE A 340 9.79 4.63 0.71
C PHE A 340 8.53 3.86 0.30
N SER A 341 7.44 4.02 1.06
CA SER A 341 6.11 3.49 0.77
C SER A 341 5.41 4.32 -0.31
N LEU A 342 5.90 4.26 -1.55
CA LEU A 342 5.58 5.27 -2.56
C LEU A 342 4.18 5.15 -3.15
N TRP A 343 3.54 3.99 -3.07
CA TRP A 343 2.13 3.83 -3.50
C TRP A 343 1.18 4.67 -2.66
N ASP A 344 1.50 4.87 -1.38
CA ASP A 344 0.71 5.66 -0.44
C ASP A 344 1.18 7.10 -0.44
N THR A 345 2.47 7.29 -0.13
CA THR A 345 3.01 8.56 0.31
C THR A 345 3.13 9.60 -0.80
N PHE A 346 3.05 9.23 -2.08
CA PHE A 346 3.03 10.21 -3.17
C PHE A 346 1.76 11.08 -3.12
N ARG A 347 0.68 10.58 -2.52
CA ARG A 347 -0.67 11.17 -2.55
C ARG A 347 -0.78 12.42 -1.68
N ALA A 348 -0.27 12.37 -0.44
CA ALA A 348 -0.39 13.48 0.50
C ALA A 348 0.90 13.77 1.29
N LEU A 349 1.65 12.73 1.69
CA LEU A 349 2.87 12.91 2.50
C LEU A 349 3.96 13.68 1.75
N HIS A 350 4.40 13.19 0.60
CA HIS A 350 5.41 13.86 -0.21
C HIS A 350 4.97 15.28 -0.61
N PRO A 351 3.72 15.52 -1.05
CA PRO A 351 3.21 16.87 -1.24
C PRO A 351 3.30 17.77 0.01
N LEU A 352 3.00 17.27 1.20
CA LEU A 352 3.15 18.03 2.46
C LEU A 352 4.62 18.45 2.67
N MET A 353 5.54 17.54 2.38
CA MET A 353 6.97 17.73 2.58
C MET A 353 7.59 18.67 1.54
N THR A 354 6.99 18.82 0.34
CA THR A 354 7.40 19.89 -0.59
C THR A 354 7.23 21.28 0.00
N VAL A 355 6.29 21.46 0.94
CA VAL A 355 6.03 22.74 1.61
C VAL A 355 6.86 22.88 2.88
N LEU A 356 6.90 21.83 3.70
CA LEU A 356 7.53 21.89 5.03
C LEU A 356 9.03 21.59 4.99
N GLU A 357 9.50 20.75 4.08
CA GLU A 357 10.87 20.20 4.03
C GLU A 357 11.43 20.14 2.59
N PRO A 358 11.52 21.28 1.88
CA PRO A 358 11.98 21.30 0.48
C PRO A 358 13.42 20.78 0.30
N GLU A 359 14.30 21.01 1.28
CA GLU A 359 15.68 20.48 1.26
C GLU A 359 15.70 18.96 1.42
N MET A 360 14.93 18.43 2.37
CA MET A 360 14.79 16.98 2.58
C MET A 360 14.17 16.29 1.37
N THR A 361 13.17 16.93 0.74
CA THR A 361 12.57 16.45 -0.51
C THR A 361 13.61 16.34 -1.63
N SER A 362 14.54 17.29 -1.73
CA SER A 362 15.65 17.22 -2.69
C SER A 362 16.58 16.03 -2.39
N ASP A 363 16.88 15.77 -1.11
CA ASP A 363 17.69 14.62 -0.70
C ASP A 363 17.00 13.27 -0.96
N TRP A 364 15.67 13.18 -0.79
CA TRP A 364 14.90 11.99 -1.19
C TRP A 364 15.00 11.73 -2.69
N ILE A 365 14.88 12.77 -3.51
CA ILE A 365 15.03 12.61 -4.96
C ILE A 365 16.44 12.14 -5.32
N LYS A 366 17.48 12.73 -4.73
CA LYS A 366 18.86 12.25 -4.94
C LYS A 366 19.01 10.79 -4.50
N THR A 367 18.38 10.40 -3.40
CA THR A 367 18.32 9.00 -2.94
C THR A 367 17.67 8.08 -4.01
N PHE A 368 16.56 8.49 -4.63
CA PHE A 368 15.96 7.74 -5.72
C PHE A 368 16.91 7.58 -6.92
N LEU A 369 17.68 8.63 -7.24
CA LEU A 369 18.66 8.56 -8.32
C LEU A 369 19.82 7.63 -7.97
N LEU A 370 20.26 7.59 -6.70
CA LEU A 370 21.25 6.62 -6.22
C LEU A 370 20.72 5.19 -6.36
N HIS A 371 19.46 4.94 -5.95
CA HIS A 371 18.81 3.64 -6.15
C HIS A 371 18.77 3.23 -7.63
N TYR A 372 18.47 4.15 -8.54
CA TYR A 372 18.52 3.87 -9.97
C TYR A 372 19.94 3.56 -10.46
N GLN A 373 20.95 4.31 -10.02
CA GLN A 373 22.34 4.10 -10.44
C GLN A 373 22.91 2.76 -9.95
N GLN A 374 22.50 2.31 -8.77
CA GLN A 374 23.04 1.13 -8.10
C GLN A 374 22.18 -0.12 -8.35
N GLY A 375 20.86 0.01 -8.29
CA GLY A 375 19.88 -1.08 -8.45
C GLY A 375 19.25 -1.16 -9.84
N GLY A 376 19.51 -0.21 -10.74
CA GLY A 376 19.02 -0.22 -12.12
C GLY A 376 17.58 0.28 -12.32
N ARG A 377 16.87 0.65 -11.24
CA ARG A 377 15.50 1.16 -11.27
C ARG A 377 15.26 2.16 -10.12
N LEU A 378 14.32 3.08 -10.33
CA LEU A 378 13.79 3.90 -9.23
C LEU A 378 13.05 2.99 -8.23
N PRO A 379 12.95 3.39 -6.94
CA PRO A 379 12.22 2.59 -5.95
C PRO A 379 10.72 2.55 -6.26
N VAL A 380 10.12 1.39 -6.00
CA VAL A 380 8.67 1.17 -5.95
C VAL A 380 8.23 1.06 -4.49
N TRP A 381 8.73 0.06 -3.76
CA TRP A 381 8.82 0.07 -2.30
C TRP A 381 10.25 -0.24 -1.90
N GLU A 382 10.93 0.73 -1.30
CA GLU A 382 12.27 0.48 -0.79
C GLU A 382 12.27 0.29 0.73
N LEU A 383 12.94 -0.78 1.17
CA LEU A 383 13.15 -1.14 2.56
C LEU A 383 14.61 -1.52 2.80
N TRP A 384 15.32 -0.73 3.60
CA TRP A 384 16.67 -1.05 4.09
C TRP A 384 17.68 -1.40 2.98
N GLY A 385 17.68 -0.64 1.88
CA GLY A 385 18.50 -0.87 0.70
C GLY A 385 18.03 -2.06 -0.15
N ASN A 386 16.81 -2.53 0.03
CA ASN A 386 16.20 -3.60 -0.75
C ASN A 386 14.93 -3.10 -1.45
N GLU A 387 14.69 -3.56 -2.67
CA GLU A 387 13.40 -3.40 -3.32
C GLU A 387 12.49 -4.56 -2.93
N THR A 388 11.23 -4.25 -2.65
CA THR A 388 10.23 -5.27 -2.26
C THR A 388 9.13 -5.50 -3.30
N ASP A 389 9.09 -4.68 -4.35
CA ASP A 389 8.09 -4.68 -5.43
C ASP A 389 6.66 -4.37 -4.97
N CYS A 390 6.49 -3.82 -3.76
CA CYS A 390 5.20 -3.37 -3.22
C CYS A 390 4.87 -1.91 -3.65
N MET A 391 3.67 -1.50 -3.94
CA MET A 391 2.50 -2.27 -4.35
C MET A 391 2.52 -2.36 -5.89
N ILE A 392 1.95 -1.35 -6.56
CA ILE A 392 1.88 -1.21 -8.01
C ILE A 392 2.39 0.18 -8.41
N GLY A 393 2.34 0.51 -9.70
CA GLY A 393 2.81 1.81 -10.18
C GLY A 393 4.34 1.95 -10.22
N TYR A 394 4.81 3.15 -10.53
CA TYR A 394 6.21 3.57 -10.41
C TYR A 394 6.26 5.01 -9.87
N HIS A 395 5.56 5.22 -8.75
CA HIS A 395 5.21 6.53 -8.20
C HIS A 395 6.36 7.41 -7.72
N SER A 396 7.60 6.92 -7.67
CA SER A 396 8.78 7.78 -7.53
C SER A 396 8.82 8.86 -8.62
N VAL A 397 8.27 8.61 -9.81
CA VAL A 397 8.14 9.62 -10.87
C VAL A 397 7.20 10.76 -10.50
N SER A 398 6.14 10.48 -9.73
CA SER A 398 5.21 11.49 -9.21
C SER A 398 5.92 12.44 -8.24
N VAL A 399 6.66 11.89 -7.28
CA VAL A 399 7.42 12.68 -6.30
C VAL A 399 8.44 13.60 -6.97
N ILE A 400 9.17 13.09 -7.99
CA ILE A 400 10.14 13.87 -8.76
C ILE A 400 9.45 15.01 -9.53
N ALA A 401 8.36 14.70 -10.22
CA ALA A 401 7.61 15.67 -11.01
C ALA A 401 6.96 16.75 -10.12
N ASP A 402 6.38 16.35 -8.98
CA ASP A 402 5.76 17.25 -8.01
C ASP A 402 6.76 18.25 -7.45
N ALA A 403 7.91 17.76 -6.95
CA ALA A 403 8.98 18.62 -6.45
C ALA A 403 9.49 19.58 -7.53
N TYR A 404 9.70 19.11 -8.76
CA TYR A 404 10.18 19.97 -9.85
C TYR A 404 9.14 21.03 -10.25
N SER A 405 7.86 20.66 -10.33
CA SER A 405 6.78 21.60 -10.65
C SER A 405 6.65 22.73 -9.61
N LYS A 406 7.00 22.43 -8.36
CA LYS A 406 6.95 23.33 -7.20
C LYS A 406 8.25 24.13 -6.96
N GLY A 407 9.20 24.06 -7.89
CA GLY A 407 10.44 24.85 -7.81
C GLY A 407 11.56 24.22 -6.98
N ILE A 408 11.40 23.00 -6.46
CA ILE A 408 12.48 22.28 -5.76
C ILE A 408 13.48 21.78 -6.80
N ARG A 409 14.76 22.09 -6.58
CA ARG A 409 15.88 21.80 -7.47
C ARG A 409 17.04 21.19 -6.66
N GLY A 410 18.20 21.02 -7.29
CA GLY A 410 19.41 20.51 -6.63
C GLY A 410 19.71 19.03 -6.90
N PHE A 411 19.06 18.43 -7.90
CA PHE A 411 19.31 17.09 -8.40
C PHE A 411 19.53 17.10 -9.92
N ASP A 412 20.16 16.06 -10.46
CA ASP A 412 20.45 15.92 -11.90
C ASP A 412 19.15 15.60 -12.67
N THR A 413 18.66 16.57 -13.44
CA THR A 413 17.41 16.46 -14.19
C THR A 413 17.50 15.53 -15.40
N ASP A 414 18.68 15.43 -16.05
CA ASP A 414 18.86 14.51 -17.18
C ASP A 414 18.96 13.06 -16.68
N LEU A 415 19.60 12.83 -15.53
CA LEU A 415 19.58 11.53 -14.86
C LEU A 415 18.17 11.17 -14.37
N ALA A 416 17.45 12.13 -13.76
CA ALA A 416 16.08 11.91 -13.31
C ALA A 416 15.16 11.51 -14.46
N LEU A 417 15.16 12.25 -15.59
CA LEU A 417 14.33 11.87 -16.74
C LEU A 417 14.71 10.48 -17.27
N ARG A 418 16.01 10.16 -17.38
CA ARG A 418 16.44 8.82 -17.82
C ARG A 418 15.94 7.73 -16.89
N ALA A 419 16.01 7.94 -15.57
CA ALA A 419 15.54 6.98 -14.59
C ALA A 419 14.02 6.78 -14.63
N MET A 420 13.26 7.88 -14.75
CA MET A 420 11.80 7.87 -14.89
C MET A 420 11.37 7.10 -16.15
N VAL A 421 12.01 7.38 -17.29
CA VAL A 421 11.73 6.68 -18.55
C VAL A 421 12.14 5.21 -18.47
N ALA A 422 13.27 4.88 -17.84
CA ALA A 422 13.71 3.50 -17.67
C ALA A 422 12.70 2.66 -16.88
N GLY A 423 12.13 3.20 -15.80
CA GLY A 423 11.06 2.54 -15.04
C GLY A 423 9.81 2.24 -15.89
N ALA A 424 9.37 3.23 -16.67
CA ALA A 424 8.18 3.13 -17.50
C ALA A 424 8.34 2.27 -18.79
N GLU A 425 9.54 1.78 -19.08
CA GLU A 425 9.89 0.99 -20.28
C GLU A 425 10.31 -0.46 -19.96
N GLN A 426 10.23 -0.89 -18.70
CA GLN A 426 10.55 -2.27 -18.29
C GLN A 426 9.52 -3.30 -18.80
N ASP A 427 9.91 -4.58 -18.88
CA ASP A 427 9.07 -5.71 -19.32
C ASP A 427 8.63 -6.59 -18.14
N HIS A 428 8.02 -5.97 -17.13
CA HIS A 428 7.46 -6.64 -15.95
C HIS A 428 6.08 -6.05 -15.61
N PHE A 429 5.28 -6.78 -14.82
CA PHE A 429 3.99 -6.31 -14.30
C PHE A 429 3.03 -5.74 -15.35
N GLY A 430 2.90 -6.43 -16.49
CA GLY A 430 2.03 -6.03 -17.59
C GLY A 430 2.47 -4.80 -18.41
N LEU A 431 3.63 -4.19 -18.14
CA LEU A 431 4.07 -2.96 -18.82
C LEU A 431 4.24 -3.13 -20.34
N LYS A 432 4.67 -4.30 -20.81
CA LYS A 432 4.74 -4.59 -22.25
C LYS A 432 3.36 -4.48 -22.91
N ALA A 433 2.36 -5.14 -22.33
CA ALA A 433 0.98 -5.10 -22.81
C ALA A 433 0.41 -3.67 -22.78
N TYR A 434 0.68 -2.94 -21.69
CA TYR A 434 0.32 -1.54 -21.55
C TYR A 434 0.91 -0.66 -22.66
N ARG A 435 2.21 -0.80 -22.99
CA ARG A 435 2.84 -0.02 -24.07
C ARG A 435 2.35 -0.39 -25.46
N GLU A 436 2.11 -1.68 -25.73
CA GLU A 436 1.70 -2.17 -27.05
C GLU A 436 0.22 -1.88 -27.36
N ARG A 437 -0.66 -1.99 -26.37
CA ARG A 437 -2.13 -1.88 -26.57
C ARG A 437 -2.78 -0.68 -25.88
N GLY A 438 -2.06 0.00 -25.00
CA GLY A 438 -2.60 1.08 -24.17
C GLY A 438 -3.41 0.61 -22.97
N TYR A 439 -3.41 -0.68 -22.64
CA TYR A 439 -4.03 -1.23 -21.43
C TYR A 439 -3.51 -2.64 -21.14
N ILE A 440 -3.65 -3.04 -19.88
CA ILE A 440 -3.40 -4.40 -19.41
C ILE A 440 -4.73 -5.15 -19.41
N SER A 441 -4.78 -6.33 -20.01
CA SER A 441 -5.94 -7.23 -19.92
C SER A 441 -5.76 -8.16 -18.72
N SER A 442 -6.85 -8.75 -18.25
CA SER A 442 -6.76 -9.75 -17.16
C SER A 442 -5.99 -11.01 -17.56
N GLU A 443 -5.69 -11.19 -18.85
CA GLU A 443 -4.93 -12.33 -19.37
C GLU A 443 -3.41 -12.09 -19.33
N ASP A 444 -2.96 -10.83 -19.21
CA ASP A 444 -1.52 -10.52 -19.16
C ASP A 444 -1.00 -10.40 -17.74
N GLU A 445 -1.76 -9.76 -16.83
CA GLU A 445 -1.34 -9.51 -15.45
C GLU A 445 -2.57 -9.27 -14.54
N PRO A 446 -2.58 -9.76 -13.29
CA PRO A 446 -3.53 -9.32 -12.27
C PRO A 446 -3.43 -7.81 -12.00
N GLU A 447 -4.43 -7.28 -11.31
CA GLU A 447 -4.56 -5.85 -10.96
C GLU A 447 -4.56 -4.94 -12.19
N SER A 448 -4.92 -5.52 -13.35
CA SER A 448 -4.87 -4.89 -14.67
C SER A 448 -5.51 -3.51 -14.74
N VAL A 449 -6.62 -3.30 -14.02
CA VAL A 449 -7.33 -2.02 -14.01
C VAL A 449 -6.55 -0.99 -13.20
N SER A 450 -6.25 -1.30 -11.93
CA SER A 450 -5.49 -0.41 -11.05
C SER A 450 -4.14 -0.02 -11.66
N ARG A 451 -3.38 -1.01 -12.17
CA ARG A 451 -2.10 -0.77 -12.85
C ARG A 451 -2.23 0.13 -14.07
N THR A 452 -3.22 -0.09 -14.93
CA THR A 452 -3.42 0.78 -16.11
C THR A 452 -3.74 2.22 -15.71
N LEU A 453 -4.59 2.42 -14.70
CA LEU A 453 -4.97 3.76 -14.21
C LEU A 453 -3.77 4.49 -13.60
N GLU A 454 -3.00 3.79 -12.78
CA GLU A 454 -1.84 4.34 -12.08
C GLU A 454 -0.64 4.58 -13.02
N TYR A 455 -0.36 3.67 -13.96
CA TYR A 455 0.64 3.90 -15.00
C TYR A 455 0.28 5.09 -15.91
N ALA A 456 -1.00 5.31 -16.19
CA ALA A 456 -1.44 6.47 -16.95
C ALA A 456 -1.19 7.78 -16.19
N TYR A 457 -1.38 7.79 -14.87
CA TYR A 457 -1.04 8.92 -14.02
C TYR A 457 0.49 9.15 -13.95
N ASP A 458 1.26 8.09 -13.70
CA ASP A 458 2.72 8.18 -13.63
C ASP A 458 3.32 8.65 -14.96
N ASP A 459 2.78 8.20 -16.09
CA ASP A 459 3.15 8.69 -17.42
C ASP A 459 2.87 10.18 -17.59
N TRP A 460 1.77 10.71 -17.02
CA TRP A 460 1.52 12.16 -17.02
C TRP A 460 2.60 12.91 -16.22
N CYS A 461 3.04 12.38 -15.08
CA CYS A 461 4.14 12.97 -14.30
C CYS A 461 5.45 13.01 -15.11
N ILE A 462 5.78 11.94 -15.85
CA ILE A 462 6.94 11.92 -16.76
C ILE A 462 6.80 12.99 -17.84
N ALA A 463 5.60 13.10 -18.44
CA ALA A 463 5.34 14.08 -19.48
C ALA A 463 5.53 15.52 -18.99
N ARG A 464 4.97 15.85 -17.81
CA ARG A 464 5.10 17.17 -17.16
C ARG A 464 6.54 17.50 -16.82
N PHE A 465 7.30 16.55 -16.29
CA PHE A 465 8.71 16.75 -16.00
C PHE A 465 9.52 16.97 -17.28
N ALA A 466 9.32 16.14 -18.31
CA ALA A 466 9.98 16.26 -19.60
C ALA A 466 9.69 17.60 -20.28
N GLU A 467 8.44 18.06 -20.25
CA GLU A 467 8.03 19.38 -20.74
C GLU A 467 8.79 20.50 -20.00
N ALA A 468 8.81 20.43 -18.67
CA ALA A 468 9.45 21.45 -17.84
C ALA A 468 10.97 21.56 -18.05
N ILE A 469 11.63 20.51 -18.53
CA ILE A 469 13.06 20.51 -18.88
C ILE A 469 13.34 20.58 -20.39
N GLY A 470 12.32 20.82 -21.22
CA GLY A 470 12.45 21.05 -22.66
C GLY A 470 12.70 19.81 -23.52
N LYS A 471 12.24 18.62 -23.08
CA LYS A 471 12.36 17.34 -23.82
C LYS A 471 11.02 16.98 -24.47
N THR A 472 10.68 17.72 -25.52
CA THR A 472 9.35 17.71 -26.16
C THR A 472 8.93 16.35 -26.71
N ASP A 473 9.85 15.59 -27.32
CA ASP A 473 9.58 14.26 -27.87
C ASP A 473 9.16 13.26 -26.78
N VAL A 474 9.84 13.30 -25.64
CA VAL A 474 9.50 12.50 -24.46
C VAL A 474 8.15 12.96 -23.89
N ALA A 475 7.94 14.27 -23.77
CA ALA A 475 6.69 14.83 -23.26
C ALA A 475 5.48 14.42 -24.10
N GLU A 476 5.55 14.55 -25.42
CA GLU A 476 4.47 14.17 -26.35
C GLU A 476 4.14 12.67 -26.24
N ARG A 477 5.17 11.81 -26.21
CA ARG A 477 5.01 10.36 -26.07
C ARG A 477 4.30 9.98 -24.77
N PHE A 478 4.69 10.57 -23.65
CA PHE A 478 4.11 10.24 -22.36
C PHE A 478 2.75 10.91 -22.11
N HIS A 479 2.47 12.09 -22.69
CA HIS A 479 1.12 12.66 -22.73
C HIS A 479 0.13 11.84 -23.58
N ALA A 480 0.62 11.11 -24.58
CA ALA A 480 -0.17 10.15 -25.32
C ALA A 480 -0.48 8.93 -24.45
N ARG A 481 0.52 8.36 -23.77
CA ARG A 481 0.33 7.21 -22.86
C ARG A 481 -0.52 7.56 -21.64
N SER A 482 -0.45 8.78 -21.10
CA SER A 482 -1.25 9.18 -19.94
C SER A 482 -2.76 9.15 -20.14
N ARG A 483 -3.21 8.99 -21.40
CA ARG A 483 -4.62 8.87 -21.78
C ARG A 483 -5.10 7.41 -21.86
N ASN A 484 -4.21 6.45 -21.62
CA ASN A 484 -4.49 5.01 -21.69
C ASN A 484 -5.59 4.53 -20.74
N TRP A 485 -5.84 5.26 -19.64
CA TRP A 485 -6.96 4.99 -18.72
C TRP A 485 -8.31 4.87 -19.44
N GLN A 486 -8.52 5.63 -20.53
CA GLN A 486 -9.76 5.63 -21.31
C GLN A 486 -10.06 4.26 -21.93
N ASN A 487 -9.03 3.46 -22.18
CA ASN A 487 -9.20 2.13 -22.76
C ASN A 487 -9.95 1.21 -21.79
N LEU A 488 -9.93 1.44 -20.48
CA LEU A 488 -10.68 0.63 -19.52
C LEU A 488 -12.02 1.24 -19.10
N PHE A 489 -12.37 2.44 -19.59
CA PHE A 489 -13.64 3.08 -19.25
C PHE A 489 -14.79 2.47 -20.07
N ASP A 490 -15.74 1.82 -19.39
CA ASP A 490 -16.95 1.30 -20.03
C ASP A 490 -18.02 2.39 -20.11
N PRO A 491 -18.41 2.85 -21.32
CA PRO A 491 -19.37 3.92 -21.47
C PRO A 491 -20.79 3.55 -21.02
N ASN A 492 -21.11 2.26 -20.87
CA ASN A 492 -22.43 1.80 -20.44
C ASN A 492 -22.57 1.83 -18.91
N THR A 493 -21.61 1.23 -18.20
CA THR A 493 -21.63 1.17 -16.73
C THR A 493 -21.02 2.41 -16.09
N LYS A 494 -20.24 3.19 -16.85
CA LYS A 494 -19.45 4.34 -16.38
C LYS A 494 -18.43 3.96 -15.30
N PHE A 495 -17.94 2.72 -15.31
CA PHE A 495 -16.86 2.24 -14.44
C PHE A 495 -15.63 1.88 -15.27
N PHE A 496 -14.47 1.84 -14.61
CA PHE A 496 -13.31 1.17 -15.16
C PHE A 496 -13.51 -0.34 -15.02
N ARG A 497 -13.36 -1.09 -16.11
CA ARG A 497 -13.60 -2.53 -16.16
C ARG A 497 -12.41 -3.23 -16.79
N ALA A 498 -12.08 -4.40 -16.24
CA ALA A 498 -11.07 -5.27 -16.84
C ALA A 498 -11.48 -5.69 -18.25
N ARG A 499 -10.47 -5.78 -19.12
CA ARG A 499 -10.63 -6.31 -20.46
C ARG A 499 -10.09 -7.73 -20.55
N ARG A 500 -10.71 -8.53 -21.41
CA ARG A 500 -10.33 -9.90 -21.74
C ARG A 500 -10.82 -10.27 -23.14
N ASN A 501 -9.98 -10.94 -23.92
CA ASN A 501 -10.27 -11.30 -25.30
C ASN A 501 -10.80 -10.09 -26.13
N GLY A 502 -10.20 -8.92 -25.92
CA GLY A 502 -10.55 -7.66 -26.58
C GLY A 502 -11.80 -6.93 -26.06
N GLY A 503 -12.65 -7.56 -25.24
CA GLY A 503 -13.89 -7.00 -24.67
C GLY A 503 -13.82 -6.78 -23.17
N PHE A 504 -14.89 -6.30 -22.55
CA PHE A 504 -15.00 -6.21 -21.09
C PHE A 504 -15.36 -7.57 -20.46
N VAL A 505 -14.79 -7.85 -19.30
CA VAL A 505 -15.09 -9.06 -18.52
C VAL A 505 -16.55 -9.05 -18.03
N GLU A 506 -17.25 -10.18 -18.20
CA GLU A 506 -18.62 -10.40 -17.73
C GLU A 506 -18.73 -11.71 -16.93
N PRO A 507 -19.62 -11.79 -15.92
CA PRO A 507 -20.49 -10.72 -15.40
C PRO A 507 -19.70 -9.62 -14.67
N PHE A 508 -20.33 -8.45 -14.44
CA PHE A 508 -19.73 -7.33 -13.73
C PHE A 508 -20.54 -6.96 -12.49
N ASP A 509 -19.88 -6.96 -11.33
CA ASP A 509 -20.40 -6.45 -10.07
C ASP A 509 -19.43 -5.37 -9.54
N PRO A 510 -19.85 -4.09 -9.44
CA PRO A 510 -18.96 -3.03 -8.97
C PRO A 510 -18.60 -3.13 -7.48
N TYR A 511 -19.32 -3.95 -6.70
CA TYR A 511 -19.03 -4.20 -5.28
C TYR A 511 -17.97 -5.29 -5.07
N GLU A 512 -17.59 -5.99 -6.14
CA GLU A 512 -16.73 -7.16 -6.05
C GLU A 512 -15.26 -6.79 -5.88
N VAL A 513 -14.67 -7.28 -4.80
CA VAL A 513 -13.22 -7.34 -4.61
C VAL A 513 -12.68 -8.56 -5.34
N ASN A 514 -12.01 -8.33 -6.46
CA ASN A 514 -11.49 -9.36 -7.36
C ASN A 514 -10.03 -9.09 -7.75
N PHE A 515 -9.48 -9.82 -8.71
CA PHE A 515 -8.07 -9.71 -9.13
C PHE A 515 -7.83 -8.62 -10.17
N HIS A 516 -8.80 -7.76 -10.47
CA HIS A 516 -8.63 -6.70 -11.45
C HIS A 516 -8.22 -5.37 -10.81
N PHE A 517 -8.50 -5.23 -9.52
CA PHE A 517 -8.19 -4.05 -8.72
C PHE A 517 -7.25 -4.43 -7.57
N THR A 518 -6.31 -3.55 -7.26
CA THR A 518 -5.41 -3.67 -6.10
C THR A 518 -6.17 -3.29 -4.84
N GLU A 519 -6.39 -4.24 -3.93
CA GLU A 519 -7.02 -4.03 -2.61
C GLU A 519 -8.34 -3.26 -2.61
N ALA A 520 -9.10 -3.37 -3.68
CA ALA A 520 -10.25 -2.52 -3.93
C ALA A 520 -11.28 -3.18 -4.84
N ASN A 521 -12.39 -2.47 -5.07
CA ASN A 521 -13.37 -2.77 -6.11
C ASN A 521 -13.50 -1.61 -7.12
N ALA A 522 -14.45 -1.75 -8.06
CA ALA A 522 -14.65 -0.77 -9.13
C ALA A 522 -15.14 0.60 -8.62
N TRP A 523 -15.81 0.67 -7.47
CA TRP A 523 -16.18 1.94 -6.84
C TRP A 523 -14.96 2.69 -6.33
N GLN A 524 -14.08 1.97 -5.63
CA GLN A 524 -12.93 2.53 -4.90
C GLN A 524 -11.79 2.97 -5.83
N TYR A 525 -11.69 2.41 -7.04
CA TYR A 525 -10.82 2.95 -8.11
C TYR A 525 -11.54 3.89 -9.08
N GLY A 526 -12.87 4.06 -8.92
CA GLY A 526 -13.75 4.61 -9.94
C GLY A 526 -13.46 6.04 -10.38
N PHE A 527 -12.63 6.77 -9.64
CA PHE A 527 -12.23 8.16 -9.93
C PHE A 527 -10.71 8.35 -10.00
N PHE A 528 -9.90 7.28 -10.06
CA PHE A 528 -8.45 7.40 -10.08
C PHE A 528 -7.92 7.80 -11.49
N VAL A 529 -8.15 9.05 -11.85
CA VAL A 529 -7.63 9.74 -13.04
C VAL A 529 -7.32 11.21 -12.71
N PRO A 530 -6.58 11.49 -11.63
CA PRO A 530 -6.44 12.84 -11.07
C PRO A 530 -5.84 13.84 -12.06
N HIS A 531 -5.01 13.36 -12.98
CA HIS A 531 -4.35 14.16 -14.02
C HIS A 531 -5.25 14.56 -15.20
N ASP A 532 -6.44 13.97 -15.32
CA ASP A 532 -7.33 14.12 -16.49
C ASP A 532 -8.82 14.17 -16.12
N MET A 533 -9.12 14.74 -14.94
CA MET A 533 -10.46 14.80 -14.37
C MET A 533 -11.48 15.56 -15.23
N GLU A 534 -11.04 16.51 -16.04
CA GLU A 534 -11.91 17.25 -16.96
C GLU A 534 -12.55 16.30 -17.99
N ARG A 535 -11.73 15.48 -18.65
CA ARG A 535 -12.20 14.49 -19.63
C ARG A 535 -13.05 13.41 -18.97
N TYR A 536 -12.63 12.92 -17.81
CA TYR A 536 -13.45 11.99 -17.03
C TYR A 536 -14.84 12.57 -16.73
N THR A 537 -14.89 13.84 -16.31
CA THR A 537 -16.15 14.55 -16.02
C THR A 537 -17.04 14.60 -17.25
N GLN A 538 -16.50 14.87 -18.43
CA GLN A 538 -17.26 14.82 -19.68
C GLN A 538 -17.83 13.42 -19.94
N LEU A 539 -17.03 12.35 -19.78
CA LEU A 539 -17.46 10.96 -20.05
C LEU A 539 -18.56 10.43 -19.10
N VAL A 540 -18.63 10.94 -17.88
CA VAL A 540 -19.68 10.59 -16.90
C VAL A 540 -20.94 11.45 -17.00
N GLY A 541 -21.01 12.39 -17.96
CA GLY A 541 -22.17 13.23 -18.21
C GLY A 541 -22.04 14.67 -17.72
N GLY A 542 -20.82 15.21 -17.73
CA GLY A 542 -20.52 16.56 -17.26
C GLY A 542 -20.53 16.68 -15.73
N LYS A 543 -20.56 17.92 -15.25
CA LYS A 543 -20.51 18.24 -13.81
C LYS A 543 -21.62 17.59 -12.98
N ASP A 544 -22.86 17.60 -13.49
CA ASP A 544 -23.99 16.91 -12.85
C ASP A 544 -23.78 15.39 -12.81
N GLY A 545 -23.24 14.81 -13.88
CA GLY A 545 -22.87 13.40 -13.95
C GLY A 545 -21.82 13.02 -12.90
N LEU A 546 -20.78 13.84 -12.75
CA LEU A 546 -19.75 13.68 -11.71
C LEU A 546 -20.38 13.75 -10.31
N GLY A 547 -21.20 14.78 -10.04
CA GLY A 547 -21.90 14.94 -8.77
C GLY A 547 -22.78 13.73 -8.43
N ARG A 548 -23.57 13.23 -9.40
CA ARG A 548 -24.42 12.04 -9.22
C ARG A 548 -23.61 10.76 -8.98
N LYS A 549 -22.49 10.57 -9.68
CA LYS A 549 -21.62 9.39 -9.47
C LYS A 549 -20.96 9.43 -8.09
N LEU A 550 -20.54 10.61 -7.65
CA LEU A 550 -20.02 10.85 -6.31
C LEU A 550 -21.09 10.62 -5.22
N ASP A 551 -22.33 11.05 -5.42
CA ASP A 551 -23.43 10.70 -4.51
C ASP A 551 -23.69 9.21 -4.45
N ALA A 552 -23.63 8.52 -5.60
CA ALA A 552 -23.82 7.08 -5.64
C ALA A 552 -22.73 6.32 -4.87
N LEU A 553 -21.47 6.75 -4.91
CA LEU A 553 -20.37 6.17 -4.12
C LEU A 553 -20.67 6.23 -2.61
N PHE A 554 -20.94 7.42 -2.08
CA PHE A 554 -21.10 7.64 -0.63
C PHE A 554 -22.44 7.12 -0.07
N ASN A 555 -23.42 6.81 -0.93
CA ASN A 555 -24.71 6.23 -0.54
C ASN A 555 -24.86 4.75 -0.91
N ALA A 556 -23.86 4.15 -1.58
CA ALA A 556 -23.87 2.73 -1.92
C ALA A 556 -23.87 1.85 -0.65
N ASN A 557 -24.30 0.59 -0.76
CA ASN A 557 -24.18 -0.37 0.33
C ASN A 557 -22.70 -0.56 0.68
N GLU A 558 -22.33 -0.51 1.97
CA GLU A 558 -20.95 -0.70 2.44
C GLU A 558 -20.44 -2.13 2.23
N ARG A 559 -21.34 -3.12 2.22
CA ARG A 559 -20.96 -4.53 2.07
C ARG A 559 -20.34 -4.80 0.70
N THR A 560 -19.10 -5.26 0.70
CA THR A 560 -18.40 -5.78 -0.48
C THR A 560 -18.84 -7.20 -0.82
N THR A 561 -18.59 -7.61 -2.06
CA THR A 561 -18.74 -9.00 -2.54
C THR A 561 -17.37 -9.52 -3.01
N GLY A 562 -17.26 -10.81 -3.34
CA GLY A 562 -16.00 -11.39 -3.81
C GLY A 562 -15.08 -11.79 -2.67
N ARG A 563 -13.81 -11.37 -2.73
CA ARG A 563 -12.78 -11.70 -1.74
C ARG A 563 -12.88 -10.78 -0.51
N ASP A 564 -12.59 -11.33 0.66
CA ASP A 564 -12.36 -10.50 1.85
C ASP A 564 -10.97 -9.85 1.74
N GLN A 565 -10.89 -8.55 2.00
CA GLN A 565 -9.65 -7.77 2.02
C GLN A 565 -9.60 -6.99 3.34
N SER A 566 -8.55 -7.21 4.13
CA SER A 566 -8.34 -6.59 5.45
C SER A 566 -8.27 -5.07 5.41
N ASP A 567 -7.66 -4.54 4.34
CA ASP A 567 -7.28 -3.14 4.21
C ASP A 567 -8.48 -2.27 3.77
N ILE A 568 -9.61 -2.87 3.36
CA ILE A 568 -10.84 -2.13 3.04
C ILE A 568 -11.62 -1.84 4.34
N THR A 569 -11.29 -0.71 4.96
CA THR A 569 -11.87 -0.24 6.22
C THR A 569 -12.30 1.23 6.13
N GLY A 570 -12.96 1.75 7.17
CA GLY A 570 -13.40 3.16 7.21
C GLY A 570 -14.44 3.51 6.13
N LEU A 571 -15.43 2.63 5.95
CA LEU A 571 -16.41 2.75 4.88
C LEU A 571 -17.46 3.84 5.17
N ILE A 572 -17.70 4.69 4.18
CA ILE A 572 -18.87 5.57 4.09
C ILE A 572 -19.54 5.27 2.74
N GLY A 573 -20.53 4.38 2.77
CA GLY A 573 -20.97 3.72 1.56
C GLY A 573 -19.83 2.91 0.95
N GLN A 574 -19.45 3.16 -0.31
CA GLN A 574 -18.30 2.50 -0.95
C GLN A 574 -17.01 3.33 -0.94
N TYR A 575 -17.01 4.53 -0.34
CA TYR A 575 -15.77 5.24 -0.03
C TYR A 575 -15.06 4.51 1.11
N ALA A 576 -13.83 4.05 0.92
CA ALA A 576 -13.02 3.40 1.96
C ALA A 576 -11.89 4.34 2.35
N HIS A 577 -11.91 4.88 3.58
CA HIS A 577 -10.87 5.80 4.02
C HIS A 577 -9.62 5.11 4.56
N GLY A 578 -9.74 3.87 5.02
CA GLY A 578 -8.57 3.13 5.51
C GLY A 578 -7.69 2.56 4.40
N ASN A 579 -7.94 2.94 3.14
CA ASN A 579 -7.14 2.59 1.98
C ASN A 579 -7.07 3.76 0.98
N GLU A 580 -5.90 3.95 0.42
CA GLU A 580 -5.40 5.11 -0.33
C GLU A 580 -6.10 5.46 -1.64
N PRO A 581 -6.68 4.52 -2.43
CA PRO A 581 -7.32 4.85 -3.70
C PRO A 581 -8.42 5.90 -3.57
N SER A 582 -9.12 5.93 -2.43
CA SER A 582 -10.26 6.83 -2.22
C SER A 582 -9.88 8.23 -1.72
N HIS A 583 -8.66 8.46 -1.24
CA HIS A 583 -8.29 9.64 -0.45
C HIS A 583 -8.67 11.00 -1.07
N GLY A 584 -8.59 11.14 -2.40
CA GLY A 584 -8.96 12.37 -3.10
C GLY A 584 -10.45 12.54 -3.41
N PHE A 585 -11.29 11.50 -3.27
CA PHE A 585 -12.62 11.49 -3.88
C PHE A 585 -13.60 12.48 -3.25
N ALA A 586 -13.48 12.75 -1.95
CA ALA A 586 -14.31 13.74 -1.28
C ALA A 586 -14.14 15.15 -1.88
N TYR A 587 -12.95 15.47 -2.38
CA TYR A 587 -12.62 16.76 -2.98
C TYR A 587 -13.11 16.92 -4.42
N LEU A 588 -13.45 15.84 -5.11
CA LEU A 588 -14.00 15.89 -6.47
C LEU A 588 -15.36 16.58 -6.53
N GLY A 589 -16.04 16.74 -5.39
CA GLY A 589 -17.23 17.59 -5.28
C GLY A 589 -16.95 19.01 -5.78
N ASN A 590 -15.74 19.53 -5.54
CA ASN A 590 -15.33 20.84 -6.03
C ASN A 590 -15.32 20.93 -7.55
N LEU A 591 -15.12 19.83 -8.27
CA LEU A 591 -15.12 19.78 -9.74
C LEU A 591 -16.53 19.54 -10.33
N SER A 592 -17.52 19.32 -9.47
CA SER A 592 -18.93 19.09 -9.87
C SER A 592 -19.76 20.37 -9.84
N ASP A 593 -21.07 20.26 -10.06
CA ASP A 593 -22.05 21.33 -9.86
C ASP A 593 -22.52 21.44 -8.39
N ARG A 594 -21.90 20.66 -7.49
CA ARG A 594 -22.27 20.46 -6.09
C ARG A 594 -21.08 20.57 -5.11
N PRO A 595 -20.32 21.69 -5.11
CA PRO A 595 -19.09 21.81 -4.32
C PRO A 595 -19.28 21.67 -2.80
N MET A 596 -20.46 21.99 -2.27
CA MET A 596 -20.76 21.81 -0.83
C MET A 596 -20.69 20.35 -0.36
N MET A 597 -20.73 19.38 -1.28
CA MET A 597 -20.48 17.97 -0.94
C MET A 597 -19.06 17.74 -0.42
N THR A 598 -18.07 18.49 -0.92
CA THR A 598 -16.69 18.43 -0.41
C THR A 598 -16.67 18.80 1.07
N ASP A 599 -17.27 19.94 1.43
CA ASP A 599 -17.30 20.45 2.80
C ASP A 599 -17.91 19.42 3.75
N ALA A 600 -19.09 18.90 3.40
CA ALA A 600 -19.80 17.93 4.24
C ALA A 600 -19.04 16.61 4.40
N ARG A 601 -18.45 16.09 3.32
CA ARG A 601 -17.78 14.77 3.32
C ARG A 601 -16.41 14.82 3.99
N VAL A 602 -15.59 15.82 3.68
CA VAL A 602 -14.28 16.01 4.31
C VAL A 602 -14.44 16.22 5.81
N LEU A 603 -15.41 17.04 6.24
CA LEU A 603 -15.70 17.24 7.66
C LEU A 603 -16.19 15.96 8.34
N ARG A 604 -17.02 15.17 7.66
CA ARG A 604 -17.50 13.88 8.16
C ARG A 604 -16.35 12.89 8.35
N ILE A 605 -15.49 12.74 7.35
CA ILE A 605 -14.32 11.85 7.39
C ILE A 605 -13.41 12.23 8.57
N MET A 606 -13.02 13.51 8.69
CA MET A 606 -12.16 13.98 9.79
C MET A 606 -12.76 13.74 11.18
N ARG A 607 -14.10 13.74 11.32
CA ARG A 607 -14.78 13.60 12.62
C ARG A 607 -15.17 12.18 12.98
N GLU A 608 -15.43 11.33 11.98
CA GLU A 608 -15.90 9.96 12.20
C GLU A 608 -14.77 8.92 12.11
N LEU A 609 -13.68 9.22 11.40
CA LEU A 609 -12.64 8.24 11.06
C LEU A 609 -11.26 8.54 11.67
N TYR A 610 -11.15 9.60 12.49
CA TYR A 610 -9.96 9.94 13.25
C TYR A 610 -10.29 10.25 14.71
N HIS A 611 -9.52 9.65 15.63
CA HIS A 611 -9.72 9.81 17.07
C HIS A 611 -8.38 9.91 17.82
N ASP A 612 -8.39 10.54 18.99
CA ASP A 612 -7.25 10.59 19.91
C ASP A 612 -7.23 9.38 20.86
N ALA A 613 -7.22 8.19 20.27
CA ALA A 613 -7.27 6.90 20.95
C ALA A 613 -6.37 5.87 20.24
N PRO A 614 -6.03 4.73 20.88
CA PRO A 614 -5.18 3.73 20.26
C PRO A 614 -5.69 3.20 18.91
N ASP A 615 -7.00 2.98 18.78
CA ASP A 615 -7.73 2.64 17.56
C ASP A 615 -8.18 3.87 16.77
N GLY A 616 -7.45 4.98 16.92
CA GLY A 616 -7.83 6.28 16.36
C GLY A 616 -7.62 6.44 14.87
N LEU A 617 -7.04 5.45 14.20
CA LEU A 617 -6.90 5.37 12.74
C LEU A 617 -7.79 4.25 12.22
N THR A 618 -8.48 4.50 11.12
CA THR A 618 -9.44 3.54 10.58
C THR A 618 -8.82 2.43 9.73
N GLY A 619 -7.54 2.54 9.37
CA GLY A 619 -6.75 1.58 8.60
C GLY A 619 -5.26 1.85 8.82
N ASN A 620 -4.40 1.19 8.04
CA ASN A 620 -2.95 1.30 8.10
C ASN A 620 -2.51 2.78 8.07
N GLU A 621 -1.53 3.19 8.88
CA GLU A 621 -1.02 4.57 8.82
C GLU A 621 -0.15 4.84 7.57
N ASP A 622 0.34 3.77 6.93
CA ASP A 622 1.13 3.74 5.70
C ASP A 622 2.20 4.82 5.63
N CYS A 623 3.11 4.74 6.61
CA CYS A 623 4.29 5.59 6.71
C CYS A 623 3.98 7.10 6.78
N GLY A 624 2.80 7.49 7.27
CA GLY A 624 2.42 8.89 7.44
C GLY A 624 1.39 9.38 6.42
N GLN A 625 0.92 8.54 5.50
CA GLN A 625 -0.01 8.91 4.43
C GLN A 625 -1.40 9.27 4.98
N MET A 626 -1.96 8.44 5.86
CA MET A 626 -3.24 8.70 6.53
C MET A 626 -3.19 9.99 7.35
N SER A 627 -2.11 10.20 8.09
CA SER A 627 -1.92 11.43 8.86
C SER A 627 -1.70 12.66 7.98
N ALA A 628 -0.96 12.54 6.87
CA ALA A 628 -0.76 13.65 5.95
C ALA A 628 -2.09 14.10 5.30
N TRP A 629 -3.00 13.16 5.01
CA TRP A 629 -4.36 13.48 4.58
C TRP A 629 -5.08 14.34 5.63
N TYR A 630 -5.03 13.95 6.91
CA TYR A 630 -5.67 14.70 7.99
C TYR A 630 -5.06 16.10 8.15
N VAL A 631 -3.72 16.20 8.13
CA VAL A 631 -3.01 17.49 8.25
C VAL A 631 -3.46 18.46 7.16
N TRP A 632 -3.44 18.02 5.90
CA TRP A 632 -3.94 18.82 4.78
C TRP A 632 -5.39 19.24 4.97
N SER A 633 -6.26 18.27 5.23
CA SER A 633 -7.71 18.47 5.34
C SER A 633 -8.08 19.42 6.48
N ALA A 634 -7.43 19.28 7.64
CA ALA A 634 -7.67 20.13 8.81
C ALA A 634 -7.21 21.58 8.59
N MET A 635 -6.20 21.81 7.74
CA MET A 635 -5.81 23.14 7.25
C MET A 635 -6.79 23.70 6.22
N GLY A 636 -7.67 22.87 5.65
CA GLY A 636 -8.63 23.26 4.63
C GLY A 636 -8.10 23.17 3.19
N LEU A 637 -7.05 22.40 2.94
CA LEU A 637 -6.42 22.23 1.62
C LEU A 637 -6.17 20.74 1.32
N TYR A 638 -6.01 20.37 0.05
CA TYR A 638 -5.60 19.00 -0.32
C TYR A 638 -4.90 18.96 -1.69
N PRO A 639 -3.79 18.22 -1.85
CA PRO A 639 -3.11 18.01 -3.13
C PRO A 639 -3.84 16.94 -3.97
N LEU A 640 -4.87 17.33 -4.72
CA LEU A 640 -5.70 16.38 -5.47
C LEU A 640 -4.92 15.61 -6.56
N CYS A 641 -3.95 16.27 -7.19
CA CYS A 641 -3.13 15.69 -8.26
C CYS A 641 -1.65 16.07 -8.04
N PRO A 642 -0.88 15.31 -7.24
CA PRO A 642 0.55 15.51 -7.09
C PRO A 642 1.25 15.52 -8.46
N GLY A 643 2.18 16.46 -8.67
CA GLY A 643 2.70 16.81 -10.01
C GLY A 643 2.05 18.07 -10.60
N SER A 644 0.89 18.49 -10.10
CA SER A 644 0.31 19.81 -10.33
C SER A 644 0.64 20.74 -9.16
N PRO A 645 1.15 21.96 -9.39
CA PRO A 645 1.54 22.89 -8.32
C PRO A 645 0.34 23.64 -7.72
N GLU A 646 -0.76 22.95 -7.43
CA GLU A 646 -2.00 23.53 -6.91
C GLU A 646 -2.68 22.64 -5.86
N TYR A 647 -3.41 23.27 -4.95
CA TYR A 647 -4.19 22.59 -3.89
C TYR A 647 -5.67 22.95 -4.01
N THR A 648 -6.54 21.95 -3.92
CA THR A 648 -7.98 22.19 -3.84
C THR A 648 -8.39 22.45 -2.40
N THR A 649 -9.32 23.38 -2.15
CA THR A 649 -9.74 23.66 -0.76
C THR A 649 -10.76 22.65 -0.26
N GLY A 650 -10.65 22.29 1.01
CA GLY A 650 -11.71 21.67 1.79
C GLY A 650 -12.31 22.66 2.78
N ILE A 651 -12.72 22.14 3.94
CA ILE A 651 -13.24 22.93 5.06
C ILE A 651 -12.24 22.92 6.23
N PRO A 652 -11.61 24.06 6.58
CA PRO A 652 -10.64 24.10 7.68
C PRO A 652 -11.31 23.80 9.02
N LEU A 653 -10.59 23.14 9.94
CA LEU A 653 -11.10 22.81 11.28
C LEU A 653 -10.82 23.90 12.32
N PHE A 654 -9.70 24.59 12.18
CA PHE A 654 -9.21 25.56 13.16
C PHE A 654 -9.66 26.99 12.84
N ASP A 655 -9.58 27.87 13.84
CA ASP A 655 -9.85 29.30 13.66
C ASP A 655 -8.69 29.97 12.91
N GLU A 656 -7.48 29.54 13.22
CA GLU A 656 -6.24 30.01 12.61
C GLU A 656 -5.20 28.87 12.56
N VAL A 657 -4.55 28.73 11.41
CA VAL A 657 -3.36 27.91 11.20
C VAL A 657 -2.24 28.82 10.70
N THR A 658 -1.08 28.76 11.33
CA THR A 658 0.13 29.49 10.91
C THR A 658 1.18 28.51 10.47
N MET A 659 1.60 28.59 9.20
CA MET A 659 2.68 27.80 8.62
C MET A 659 3.96 28.64 8.51
N ASP A 660 5.03 28.19 9.16
CA ASP A 660 6.38 28.76 9.05
C ASP A 660 7.11 28.14 7.85
N LEU A 661 7.44 28.98 6.87
CA LEU A 661 8.02 28.59 5.58
C LEU A 661 9.50 29.01 5.48
N GLY A 662 10.12 29.29 6.64
CA GLY A 662 11.49 29.76 6.75
C GLY A 662 11.61 31.29 6.74
N PRO A 663 12.85 31.81 6.62
CA PRO A 663 13.17 33.21 6.93
C PRO A 663 12.26 34.23 6.23
N GLY A 664 11.44 34.92 7.03
CA GLY A 664 10.57 36.01 6.59
C GLY A 664 9.30 35.60 5.84
N ARG A 665 9.00 34.29 5.71
CA ARG A 665 7.82 33.79 5.00
C ARG A 665 6.92 33.02 5.94
N THR A 666 5.65 33.42 5.98
CA THR A 666 4.63 32.78 6.82
C THR A 666 3.31 32.85 6.08
N THR A 667 2.61 31.72 6.05
CA THR A 667 1.22 31.67 5.57
C THR A 667 0.30 31.50 6.76
N ARG A 668 -0.69 32.38 6.86
CA ARG A 668 -1.79 32.24 7.81
C ARG A 668 -3.03 31.78 7.06
N ILE A 669 -3.61 30.69 7.51
CA ILE A 669 -4.95 30.26 7.11
C ILE A 669 -5.89 30.66 8.23
N THR A 670 -6.88 31.49 7.95
CA THR A 670 -7.78 32.05 8.97
C THR A 670 -9.22 31.80 8.59
N THR A 671 -10.10 31.76 9.59
CA THR A 671 -11.54 31.54 9.37
C THR A 671 -12.37 32.59 10.10
N THR A 672 -13.45 33.04 9.48
CA THR A 672 -14.55 33.76 10.14
C THR A 672 -15.79 32.87 10.16
N LEU A 673 -16.48 32.81 11.29
CA LEU A 673 -17.73 32.04 11.41
C LEU A 673 -18.94 32.97 11.42
N ALA A 674 -19.81 32.86 10.42
CA ALA A 674 -21.13 33.46 10.40
C ALA A 674 -22.13 32.55 11.13
N GLY A 675 -22.59 32.96 12.31
CA GLY A 675 -23.50 32.17 13.14
C GLY A 675 -22.79 31.19 14.09
N THR A 676 -23.38 30.02 14.31
CA THR A 676 -22.87 29.01 15.27
C THR A 676 -22.38 27.70 14.64
N GLU A 677 -22.56 27.53 13.33
CA GLU A 677 -22.31 26.24 12.66
C GLU A 677 -21.21 26.33 11.60
N ARG A 678 -20.18 25.50 11.75
CA ARG A 678 -19.11 25.28 10.77
C ARG A 678 -19.59 24.25 9.74
N ALA A 679 -20.45 24.69 8.81
CA ALA A 679 -21.14 23.82 7.85
C ALA A 679 -20.57 23.91 6.43
N HIS A 680 -20.42 25.12 5.89
CA HIS A 680 -20.00 25.34 4.50
C HIS A 680 -18.95 26.44 4.40
N VAL A 681 -18.13 26.37 3.33
CA VAL A 681 -17.26 27.46 2.91
C VAL A 681 -18.05 28.39 1.99
N GLU A 682 -18.30 29.62 2.45
CA GLU A 682 -19.05 30.65 1.72
C GLU A 682 -18.16 31.42 0.74
N ALA A 683 -16.96 31.78 1.17
CA ALA A 683 -15.97 32.47 0.34
C ALA A 683 -14.54 32.15 0.78
N VAL A 684 -13.59 32.28 -0.15
CA VAL A 684 -12.16 32.15 0.11
C VAL A 684 -11.44 33.36 -0.45
N LYS A 685 -10.54 33.95 0.32
CA LYS A 685 -9.78 35.16 -0.07
C LYS A 685 -8.28 34.92 0.12
N TRP A 686 -7.49 35.32 -0.86
CA TRP A 686 -6.04 35.43 -0.73
C TRP A 686 -5.64 36.90 -0.57
N ASN A 687 -5.03 37.27 0.55
CA ASN A 687 -4.64 38.66 0.85
C ASN A 687 -5.77 39.67 0.59
N ASN A 688 -7.00 39.35 1.03
CA ASN A 688 -8.24 40.12 0.82
C ASN A 688 -8.81 40.14 -0.63
N HIS A 689 -8.21 39.39 -1.56
CA HIS A 689 -8.74 39.20 -2.90
C HIS A 689 -9.50 37.88 -2.98
N GLU A 690 -10.78 37.94 -3.35
CA GLU A 690 -11.62 36.75 -3.50
C GLU A 690 -11.08 35.81 -4.58
N LEU A 691 -11.00 34.51 -4.27
CA LEU A 691 -10.58 33.46 -5.20
C LEU A 691 -11.80 32.94 -5.95
N THR A 692 -11.92 33.30 -7.22
CA THR A 692 -13.09 33.01 -8.05
C THR A 692 -13.03 31.69 -8.80
N ALA A 693 -11.85 31.10 -9.05
CA ALA A 693 -11.71 29.84 -9.78
C ALA A 693 -11.60 28.64 -8.81
N PHE A 694 -12.55 27.70 -8.91
CA PHE A 694 -12.61 26.38 -8.26
C PHE A 694 -11.79 26.18 -6.99
N ARG A 695 -11.81 27.12 -6.04
CA ARG A 695 -11.19 26.91 -4.72
C ARG A 695 -9.74 26.33 -4.84
N MET A 696 -8.98 26.75 -5.83
CA MET A 696 -7.60 26.30 -6.04
C MET A 696 -6.62 27.30 -5.45
N VAL A 697 -5.66 26.81 -4.70
CA VAL A 697 -4.58 27.61 -4.10
C VAL A 697 -3.27 27.22 -4.79
N PRO A 698 -2.66 28.13 -5.57
CA PRO A 698 -1.36 27.90 -6.18
C PRO A 698 -0.26 27.66 -5.15
N HIS A 699 0.66 26.75 -5.45
CA HIS A 699 1.78 26.42 -4.57
C HIS A 699 2.69 27.63 -4.33
N ASP A 700 2.99 28.40 -5.37
CA ASP A 700 3.85 29.58 -5.28
C ASP A 700 3.28 30.63 -4.33
N ALA A 701 1.97 30.90 -4.41
CA ALA A 701 1.25 31.75 -3.48
C ALA A 701 1.37 31.22 -2.05
N LEU A 702 1.14 29.91 -1.84
CA LEU A 702 1.25 29.28 -0.53
C LEU A 702 2.64 29.44 0.09
N VAL A 703 3.71 29.23 -0.68
CA VAL A 703 5.09 29.28 -0.14
C VAL A 703 5.70 30.69 -0.10
N MET A 704 5.15 31.64 -0.85
CA MET A 704 5.55 33.06 -0.76
C MET A 704 5.11 33.70 0.58
N GLY A 705 4.08 33.18 1.22
CA GLY A 705 3.52 33.74 2.45
C GLY A 705 2.37 34.71 2.19
N GLY A 706 1.54 34.92 3.21
CA GLY A 706 0.35 35.76 3.12
C GLY A 706 -0.78 35.27 4.02
N GLU A 707 -2.00 35.66 3.68
CA GLU A 707 -3.20 35.23 4.37
C GLU A 707 -4.21 34.59 3.40
N LEU A 708 -4.57 33.33 3.68
CA LEU A 708 -5.68 32.62 3.08
C LEU A 708 -6.85 32.67 4.08
N HIS A 709 -7.92 33.38 3.76
CA HIS A 709 -9.07 33.58 4.63
C HIS A 709 -10.29 32.81 4.12
N PHE A 710 -10.96 32.06 5.01
CA PHE A 710 -12.20 31.35 4.74
C PHE A 710 -13.36 32.00 5.50
N ASP A 711 -14.40 32.41 4.79
CA ASP A 711 -15.69 32.75 5.38
C ASP A 711 -16.51 31.46 5.48
N LEU A 712 -16.91 31.06 6.70
CA LEU A 712 -17.66 29.84 6.98
C LEU A 712 -19.05 30.19 7.51
N GLY A 713 -20.07 29.48 7.04
CA GLY A 713 -21.45 29.74 7.47
C GLY A 713 -22.46 28.68 7.03
N PRO A 714 -23.77 28.95 7.20
CA PRO A 714 -24.84 28.01 6.91
C PRO A 714 -25.20 27.93 5.42
N GLU A 715 -24.77 28.90 4.60
CA GLU A 715 -25.08 28.90 3.17
C GLU A 715 -23.91 28.29 2.39
N PRO A 716 -24.16 27.52 1.31
CA PRO A 716 -23.09 27.11 0.42
C PRO A 716 -22.55 28.33 -0.33
N GLY A 717 -21.22 28.44 -0.41
CA GLY A 717 -20.57 29.45 -1.25
C GLY A 717 -20.98 29.34 -2.72
N SER A 718 -20.84 30.45 -3.45
CA SER A 718 -21.18 30.49 -4.87
C SER A 718 -20.37 29.46 -5.67
N VAL A 719 -21.03 28.80 -6.63
CA VAL A 719 -20.38 27.91 -7.59
C VAL A 719 -19.70 28.79 -8.64
N PRO A 720 -18.38 28.72 -8.81
CA PRO A 720 -17.71 29.43 -9.90
C PRO A 720 -18.24 29.04 -11.27
N THR A 721 -18.34 30.04 -12.15
CA THR A 721 -18.40 29.81 -13.60
C THR A 721 -16.99 29.47 -14.08
N PRO A 722 -16.75 28.32 -14.74
CA PRO A 722 -15.44 28.01 -15.30
C PRO A 722 -14.98 29.04 -16.33
N GLY A 723 -13.66 29.19 -16.46
CA GLY A 723 -13.06 29.68 -17.69
C GLY A 723 -13.27 28.67 -18.82
N GLU A 724 -13.18 29.13 -20.07
CA GLU A 724 -13.26 28.25 -21.25
C GLU A 724 -12.07 27.28 -21.27
N ASP A 725 -12.36 25.99 -21.26
CA ASP A 725 -11.36 24.93 -21.37
C ASP A 725 -10.91 24.75 -22.82
N ASP A 726 -9.59 24.73 -23.03
CA ASP A 726 -8.95 24.49 -24.32
C ASP A 726 -8.99 22.98 -24.63
N VAL A 727 -10.13 22.51 -25.16
CA VAL A 727 -10.20 21.20 -25.78
C VAL A 727 -9.49 21.25 -27.13
N ALA A 728 -8.27 20.73 -27.20
CA ALA A 728 -7.83 19.75 -28.21
C ALA A 728 -6.31 19.81 -28.44
N SER A 729 -5.61 18.81 -27.91
CA SER A 729 -4.48 18.25 -28.65
C SER A 729 -4.88 16.81 -29.05
N PRO A 730 -4.78 16.43 -30.33
CA PRO A 730 -5.19 15.10 -30.80
C PRO A 730 -4.40 14.04 -30.01
N GLY A 731 -5.08 13.35 -29.11
CA GLY A 731 -4.48 12.32 -28.26
C GLY A 731 -4.23 11.03 -29.03
N ALA A 732 -3.57 10.08 -28.36
CA ALA A 732 -3.51 8.71 -28.85
C ALA A 732 -4.93 8.19 -29.11
N LEU A 733 -5.09 7.51 -30.24
CA LEU A 733 -6.34 6.92 -30.64
C LEU A 733 -6.69 5.74 -29.71
N PRO A 734 -7.96 5.61 -29.25
CA PRO A 734 -8.32 4.60 -28.26
C PRO A 734 -8.27 3.18 -28.82
N ALA A 735 -8.06 2.21 -27.94
CA ALA A 735 -8.18 0.80 -28.26
C ALA A 735 -9.66 0.40 -28.45
N PRO A 736 -10.05 -0.20 -29.59
CA PRO A 736 -11.42 -0.66 -29.78
C PRO A 736 -11.78 -1.79 -28.80
N ILE A 737 -13.08 -1.97 -28.59
CA ILE A 737 -13.67 -2.98 -27.71
C ILE A 737 -14.31 -4.03 -28.60
N ILE A 738 -13.81 -5.27 -28.59
CA ILE A 738 -14.40 -6.39 -29.32
C ILE A 738 -15.24 -7.20 -28.34
N GLN A 739 -16.56 -7.11 -28.45
CA GLN A 739 -17.50 -7.77 -27.54
C GLN A 739 -18.32 -8.83 -28.26
N ALA A 740 -18.56 -9.95 -27.59
CA ALA A 740 -19.53 -10.97 -27.96
C ALA A 740 -20.16 -11.57 -26.69
N ARG A 741 -21.26 -12.32 -26.85
CA ARG A 741 -21.95 -12.99 -25.73
C ARG A 741 -21.12 -14.12 -25.06
N SER A 742 -20.10 -14.62 -25.76
CA SER A 742 -19.24 -15.72 -25.31
C SER A 742 -18.01 -15.81 -26.22
N VAL A 743 -16.92 -16.38 -25.71
CA VAL A 743 -15.72 -16.71 -26.50
C VAL A 743 -15.98 -17.90 -27.44
N THR A 744 -16.83 -18.83 -27.01
CA THR A 744 -17.15 -20.06 -27.75
C THR A 744 -18.59 -20.09 -28.24
N PHE A 745 -18.87 -20.81 -29.32
CA PHE A 745 -20.21 -20.90 -29.91
C PHE A 745 -20.43 -22.19 -30.72
N SER A 746 -21.71 -22.61 -30.90
CA SER A 746 -22.04 -23.84 -31.65
C SER A 746 -22.52 -23.60 -33.08
N ASP A 747 -23.41 -22.61 -33.29
CA ASP A 747 -24.05 -22.36 -34.59
C ASP A 747 -23.48 -21.10 -35.24
N SER A 748 -23.73 -19.96 -34.58
CA SER A 748 -23.20 -18.66 -34.97
C SER A 748 -23.02 -17.74 -33.77
N LEU A 749 -22.15 -16.76 -33.92
CA LEU A 749 -21.86 -15.75 -32.91
C LEU A 749 -21.87 -14.35 -33.53
N VAL A 750 -22.63 -13.43 -32.95
CA VAL A 750 -22.52 -12.01 -33.29
C VAL A 750 -21.35 -11.43 -32.51
N VAL A 751 -20.41 -10.83 -33.22
CA VAL A 751 -19.28 -10.08 -32.64
C VAL A 751 -19.43 -8.62 -33.04
N THR A 752 -19.20 -7.71 -32.10
CA THR A 752 -19.25 -6.26 -32.32
C THR A 752 -17.92 -5.62 -31.93
N ALA A 753 -17.49 -4.63 -32.69
CA ALA A 753 -16.31 -3.81 -32.38
C ALA A 753 -16.75 -2.35 -32.19
N THR A 754 -16.56 -1.80 -30.99
CA THR A 754 -16.87 -0.40 -30.65
C THR A 754 -15.63 0.34 -30.15
N SER A 755 -15.77 1.60 -29.76
CA SER A 755 -14.72 2.37 -29.08
C SER A 755 -15.36 3.44 -28.19
N VAL A 756 -14.54 4.11 -27.37
CA VAL A 756 -14.94 5.34 -26.70
C VAL A 756 -15.35 6.38 -27.77
N GLU A 757 -16.39 7.16 -27.48
CA GLU A 757 -16.90 8.17 -28.41
C GLU A 757 -15.82 9.19 -28.80
N GLY A 758 -15.75 9.52 -30.10
CA GLY A 758 -14.83 10.53 -30.60
C GLY A 758 -14.81 10.63 -32.12
N PRO A 759 -13.97 11.52 -32.70
CA PRO A 759 -13.92 11.80 -34.13
C PRO A 759 -13.14 10.74 -34.94
N TRP A 760 -13.39 9.45 -34.69
CA TRP A 760 -12.77 8.30 -35.35
C TRP A 760 -13.81 7.24 -35.72
N SER A 761 -13.42 6.29 -36.57
CA SER A 761 -14.22 5.13 -36.95
C SER A 761 -13.51 3.83 -36.57
N VAL A 762 -14.26 2.76 -36.32
CA VAL A 762 -13.70 1.44 -36.03
C VAL A 762 -13.58 0.65 -37.34
N ALA A 763 -12.38 0.18 -37.65
CA ALA A 763 -12.11 -0.76 -38.73
C ALA A 763 -11.91 -2.17 -38.14
N MET A 764 -12.54 -3.16 -38.75
CA MET A 764 -12.55 -4.54 -38.28
C MET A 764 -12.22 -5.51 -39.42
N SER A 765 -11.44 -6.54 -39.13
CA SER A 765 -11.16 -7.65 -40.03
C SER A 765 -11.27 -8.99 -39.31
N VAL A 766 -11.47 -10.06 -40.08
CA VAL A 766 -11.55 -11.43 -39.59
C VAL A 766 -10.54 -12.30 -40.31
N ASN A 767 -9.88 -13.18 -39.57
CA ASN A 767 -9.08 -14.29 -40.08
C ASN A 767 -9.68 -15.61 -39.59
N TYR A 768 -10.13 -16.47 -40.50
CA TYR A 768 -10.76 -17.74 -40.15
C TYR A 768 -9.76 -18.89 -40.08
N ASP A 769 -9.85 -19.70 -39.02
CA ASP A 769 -8.90 -20.79 -38.77
C ASP A 769 -8.94 -21.88 -39.87
N ALA A 770 -10.13 -22.13 -40.44
CA ALA A 770 -10.35 -23.17 -41.45
C ALA A 770 -9.82 -22.80 -42.85
N ASP A 771 -9.67 -21.51 -43.13
CA ASP A 771 -9.11 -21.01 -44.38
C ASP A 771 -8.46 -19.65 -44.13
N PRO A 772 -7.17 -19.62 -43.78
CA PRO A 772 -6.44 -18.38 -43.50
C PRO A 772 -6.35 -17.42 -44.69
N LEU A 773 -6.68 -17.89 -45.91
CA LEU A 773 -6.74 -17.05 -47.10
C LEU A 773 -8.06 -16.26 -47.18
N LEU A 774 -9.12 -16.71 -46.49
CA LEU A 774 -10.35 -15.94 -46.25
C LEU A 774 -10.10 -14.89 -45.16
N HIS A 775 -9.27 -13.91 -45.47
CA HIS A 775 -9.16 -12.66 -44.72
C HIS A 775 -10.02 -11.60 -45.41
N GLY A 776 -10.74 -10.80 -44.63
CA GLY A 776 -11.57 -9.74 -45.19
C GLY A 776 -11.76 -8.58 -44.23
N GLU A 777 -11.65 -7.35 -44.75
CA GLU A 777 -12.19 -6.18 -44.08
C GLU A 777 -13.71 -6.31 -44.01
N VAL A 778 -14.27 -6.06 -42.84
CA VAL A 778 -15.70 -6.11 -42.62
C VAL A 778 -16.27 -4.71 -42.73
N ALA A 779 -17.30 -4.56 -43.58
CA ALA A 779 -18.06 -3.33 -43.63
C ALA A 779 -18.95 -3.21 -42.37
N GLY A 780 -18.64 -2.23 -41.50
CA GLY A 780 -19.39 -1.94 -40.28
C GLY A 780 -18.75 -2.48 -38.99
N THR A 781 -19.44 -2.26 -37.87
CA THR A 781 -18.96 -2.57 -36.51
C THR A 781 -19.48 -3.90 -35.96
N SER A 782 -20.08 -4.74 -36.79
CA SER A 782 -20.63 -6.04 -36.39
C SER A 782 -20.46 -7.08 -37.48
N LEU A 783 -20.19 -8.33 -37.09
CA LEU A 783 -20.09 -9.48 -37.98
C LEU A 783 -20.71 -10.71 -37.31
N VAL A 784 -21.14 -11.67 -38.14
CA VAL A 784 -21.62 -12.97 -37.67
C VAL A 784 -20.59 -14.04 -38.02
N LEU A 785 -20.01 -14.69 -37.00
CA LEU A 785 -19.14 -15.84 -37.17
C LEU A 785 -19.97 -17.11 -37.31
N HIS A 786 -19.61 -17.94 -38.29
CA HIS A 786 -20.15 -19.29 -38.48
C HIS A 786 -19.09 -20.38 -38.29
N GLN A 787 -17.83 -20.00 -38.06
CA GLN A 787 -16.68 -20.88 -37.84
C GLN A 787 -15.65 -20.14 -36.97
N SER A 788 -14.72 -20.89 -36.35
CA SER A 788 -13.66 -20.31 -35.53
C SER A 788 -12.86 -19.27 -36.31
N GLY A 789 -12.46 -18.21 -35.63
CA GLY A 789 -11.65 -17.16 -36.21
C GLY A 789 -11.17 -16.14 -35.20
N THR A 790 -10.18 -15.36 -35.63
CA THR A 790 -9.64 -14.22 -34.89
C THR A 790 -10.12 -12.93 -35.52
N ILE A 791 -10.78 -12.10 -34.72
CA ILE A 791 -11.13 -10.73 -35.10
C ILE A 791 -9.98 -9.82 -34.74
N ALA A 792 -9.66 -8.89 -35.63
CA ALA A 792 -8.73 -7.80 -35.39
C ALA A 792 -9.46 -6.48 -35.63
N ALA A 793 -9.33 -5.53 -34.71
CA ALA A 793 -9.93 -4.21 -34.84
C ALA A 793 -8.96 -3.11 -34.44
N HIS A 794 -9.04 -1.97 -35.12
CA HIS A 794 -8.34 -0.73 -34.75
C HIS A 794 -9.23 0.46 -35.09
N VAL A 795 -9.02 1.59 -34.42
CA VAL A 795 -9.70 2.84 -34.79
C VAL A 795 -8.88 3.60 -35.84
N VAL A 796 -9.56 4.37 -36.67
CA VAL A 796 -8.98 5.23 -37.71
C VAL A 796 -9.55 6.64 -37.55
N ASP A 797 -8.67 7.64 -37.41
CA ASP A 797 -9.08 9.04 -37.34
C ASP A 797 -9.42 9.64 -38.71
N ARG A 798 -9.83 10.91 -38.73
CA ARG A 798 -10.23 11.62 -39.96
C ARG A 798 -9.09 11.81 -40.97
N ILE A 799 -7.83 11.69 -40.55
CA ILE A 799 -6.65 11.87 -41.41
C ILE A 799 -5.92 10.55 -41.73
N GLY A 800 -6.45 9.42 -41.25
CA GLY A 800 -5.99 8.07 -41.59
C GLY A 800 -4.99 7.47 -40.60
N ASN A 801 -4.72 8.11 -39.46
CA ASN A 801 -3.90 7.49 -38.41
C ASN A 801 -4.66 6.32 -37.80
N ARG A 802 -3.92 5.27 -37.43
CA ARG A 802 -4.47 4.05 -36.85
C ARG A 802 -4.13 3.98 -35.37
N GLY A 803 -5.14 3.68 -34.55
CA GLY A 803 -4.94 3.34 -33.15
C GLY A 803 -4.35 1.94 -32.95
N PRO A 804 -4.17 1.51 -31.69
CA PRO A 804 -3.65 0.19 -31.39
C PRO A 804 -4.58 -0.90 -31.94
N MET A 805 -3.97 -1.99 -32.41
CA MET A 805 -4.69 -3.17 -32.87
C MET A 805 -5.10 -4.02 -31.67
N VAL A 806 -6.38 -4.33 -31.56
CA VAL A 806 -6.91 -5.28 -30.59
C VAL A 806 -7.36 -6.53 -31.33
N THR A 807 -7.03 -7.70 -30.79
CA THR A 807 -7.46 -8.98 -31.33
C THR A 807 -8.34 -9.72 -30.33
N ALA A 808 -9.25 -10.53 -30.86
CA ALA A 808 -10.13 -11.39 -30.09
C ALA A 808 -10.31 -12.72 -30.82
N LYS A 809 -10.09 -13.84 -30.14
CA LYS A 809 -10.25 -15.18 -30.70
C LYS A 809 -11.61 -15.74 -30.30
N PHE A 810 -12.31 -16.34 -31.26
CA PHE A 810 -13.59 -17.01 -31.03
C PHE A 810 -13.55 -18.42 -31.57
N ILE A 811 -14.06 -19.38 -30.79
CA ILE A 811 -13.92 -20.80 -31.07
C ILE A 811 -15.28 -21.42 -31.32
N LYS A 812 -15.47 -22.04 -32.48
CA LYS A 812 -16.63 -22.87 -32.75
C LYS A 812 -16.43 -24.25 -32.14
N VAL A 813 -17.36 -24.67 -31.29
CA VAL A 813 -17.35 -25.99 -30.63
C VAL A 813 -18.39 -26.88 -31.30
N GLU A 814 -18.01 -28.12 -31.62
CA GLU A 814 -18.93 -29.07 -32.23
C GLU A 814 -19.86 -29.74 -31.21
N GLY A 815 -21.16 -29.62 -31.46
CA GLY A 815 -22.22 -30.22 -30.65
C GLY A 815 -22.68 -29.32 -29.50
N VAL A 816 -23.98 -29.30 -29.24
CA VAL A 816 -24.56 -28.54 -28.12
C VAL A 816 -24.43 -29.38 -26.84
N ARG A 817 -23.57 -28.93 -25.93
CA ARG A 817 -23.51 -29.44 -24.56
C ARG A 817 -24.24 -28.44 -23.67
N ASN A 818 -25.29 -28.90 -22.99
CA ASN A 818 -25.95 -28.08 -21.98
C ASN A 818 -25.50 -28.56 -20.62
N ILE A 819 -25.05 -27.65 -19.77
CA ILE A 819 -24.67 -27.92 -18.39
C ILE A 819 -25.73 -27.38 -17.43
N THR A 820 -26.06 -28.17 -16.42
CA THR A 820 -26.75 -27.74 -15.22
C THR A 820 -25.77 -27.84 -14.08
N LEU A 821 -25.33 -26.70 -13.57
CA LEU A 821 -24.41 -26.62 -12.45
C LEU A 821 -25.23 -26.54 -11.15
N GLU A 822 -25.08 -27.55 -10.29
CA GLU A 822 -25.74 -27.61 -8.97
C GLU A 822 -24.89 -26.91 -7.88
N SER A 823 -23.58 -26.77 -8.13
CA SER A 823 -22.64 -26.07 -7.25
C SER A 823 -22.55 -24.58 -7.56
N ASN A 824 -22.16 -23.76 -6.59
CA ASN A 824 -21.99 -22.33 -6.79
C ASN A 824 -20.50 -22.00 -6.93
N TYR A 825 -20.07 -21.54 -8.10
CA TYR A 825 -18.72 -20.99 -8.26
C TYR A 825 -18.63 -19.59 -7.65
N ALA A 826 -17.42 -19.19 -7.28
CA ALA A 826 -17.16 -17.82 -6.82
C ALA A 826 -17.01 -16.88 -8.02
N ASN A 827 -17.61 -15.69 -7.98
CA ASN A 827 -17.69 -14.81 -9.15
C ASN A 827 -16.30 -14.35 -9.64
N GLN A 828 -15.34 -14.16 -8.73
CA GLN A 828 -13.95 -13.83 -9.04
C GLN A 828 -13.20 -14.95 -9.79
N TYR A 829 -13.77 -16.16 -9.83
CA TYR A 829 -13.30 -17.33 -10.56
C TYR A 829 -14.45 -17.94 -11.37
N SER A 830 -15.16 -17.11 -12.14
CA SER A 830 -16.33 -17.56 -12.89
C SER A 830 -15.99 -18.32 -14.18
N ALA A 831 -14.81 -18.08 -14.76
CA ALA A 831 -14.40 -18.59 -16.06
C ALA A 831 -15.43 -18.37 -17.18
N GLY A 832 -16.05 -17.19 -17.20
CA GLY A 832 -17.09 -16.88 -18.19
C GLY A 832 -18.49 -17.43 -17.85
N GLY A 833 -18.65 -18.01 -16.65
CA GLY A 833 -19.94 -18.34 -16.05
C GLY A 833 -20.33 -19.83 -16.15
N ASN A 834 -21.63 -20.12 -16.10
CA ASN A 834 -22.15 -21.48 -15.97
C ASN A 834 -21.64 -22.50 -17.01
N ASN A 835 -21.24 -22.04 -18.20
CA ASN A 835 -20.80 -22.91 -19.29
C ASN A 835 -19.30 -23.23 -19.26
N ALA A 836 -18.51 -22.64 -18.35
CA ALA A 836 -17.05 -22.79 -18.31
C ALA A 836 -16.59 -24.24 -18.48
N LEU A 837 -17.19 -25.16 -17.72
CA LEU A 837 -16.81 -26.58 -17.73
C LEU A 837 -17.14 -27.35 -19.02
N VAL A 838 -17.78 -26.73 -20.01
CA VAL A 838 -18.17 -27.37 -21.28
C VAL A 838 -17.92 -26.47 -22.50
N ASP A 839 -17.22 -25.36 -22.33
CA ASP A 839 -17.03 -24.36 -23.37
C ASP A 839 -15.80 -24.63 -24.25
N GLY A 840 -14.95 -25.59 -23.86
CA GLY A 840 -13.76 -26.01 -24.59
C GLY A 840 -12.52 -25.15 -24.33
N LEU A 841 -12.59 -24.14 -23.45
CA LEU A 841 -11.44 -23.36 -23.01
C LEU A 841 -10.64 -24.13 -21.96
N ARG A 842 -9.33 -23.88 -21.93
CA ARG A 842 -8.39 -24.60 -21.05
C ARG A 842 -7.60 -23.61 -20.22
N GLY A 843 -7.49 -23.90 -18.93
CA GLY A 843 -6.78 -23.07 -17.97
C GLY A 843 -5.27 -23.18 -18.08
N GLY A 844 -4.59 -22.03 -17.96
CA GLY A 844 -3.13 -21.95 -17.83
C GLY A 844 -2.64 -22.27 -16.41
N SER A 845 -1.37 -22.01 -16.14
CA SER A 845 -0.78 -22.22 -14.81
C SER A 845 -1.13 -21.12 -13.80
N ASP A 846 -1.57 -19.94 -14.24
CA ASP A 846 -2.03 -18.89 -13.32
C ASP A 846 -3.55 -18.93 -13.19
N PHE A 847 -4.03 -19.25 -11.99
CA PHE A 847 -5.47 -19.32 -11.72
C PHE A 847 -6.19 -17.97 -11.79
N ARG A 848 -5.43 -16.86 -11.72
CA ARG A 848 -5.94 -15.48 -11.77
C ARG A 848 -6.18 -14.98 -13.20
N SER A 849 -5.66 -15.70 -14.21
CA SER A 849 -5.88 -15.41 -15.63
C SER A 849 -7.35 -15.57 -16.07
N GLY A 850 -8.16 -16.21 -15.22
CA GLY A 850 -9.61 -16.23 -15.33
C GLY A 850 -10.19 -17.38 -16.13
N GLU A 851 -9.40 -18.35 -16.61
CA GLU A 851 -9.91 -19.57 -17.29
C GLU A 851 -10.34 -20.68 -16.32
N TRP A 852 -10.15 -20.47 -15.02
CA TRP A 852 -10.47 -21.48 -14.01
C TRP A 852 -11.75 -21.14 -13.26
N GLN A 853 -12.64 -22.12 -13.15
CA GLN A 853 -13.84 -22.00 -12.33
C GLN A 853 -13.58 -22.50 -10.91
N GLY A 854 -13.76 -21.63 -9.93
CA GLY A 854 -13.38 -21.87 -8.53
C GLY A 854 -14.56 -22.15 -7.59
N TYR A 855 -14.45 -23.20 -6.78
CA TYR A 855 -15.48 -23.66 -5.84
C TYR A 855 -14.89 -23.83 -4.44
N GLN A 856 -15.30 -23.00 -3.48
CA GLN A 856 -14.78 -23.06 -2.11
C GLN A 856 -15.66 -23.90 -1.18
N GLY A 857 -15.04 -24.77 -0.39
CA GLY A 857 -15.68 -25.48 0.72
C GLY A 857 -16.83 -26.41 0.33
N GLN A 858 -16.98 -26.73 -0.96
CA GLN A 858 -18.08 -27.51 -1.50
C GLN A 858 -17.60 -28.47 -2.59
N ASP A 859 -18.40 -29.50 -2.86
CA ASP A 859 -18.21 -30.38 -4.01
C ASP A 859 -18.57 -29.67 -5.31
N VAL A 860 -17.96 -30.06 -6.43
CA VAL A 860 -18.38 -29.62 -7.77
C VAL A 860 -19.35 -30.65 -8.33
N ILE A 861 -20.60 -30.23 -8.55
CA ILE A 861 -21.69 -31.07 -9.03
C ILE A 861 -22.26 -30.46 -10.31
N ALA A 862 -22.04 -31.13 -11.43
CA ALA A 862 -22.47 -30.68 -12.75
C ALA A 862 -23.14 -31.81 -13.51
N THR A 863 -24.26 -31.52 -14.17
CA THR A 863 -24.93 -32.45 -15.09
C THR A 863 -24.85 -31.91 -16.52
N ILE A 864 -24.24 -32.67 -17.42
CA ILE A 864 -24.08 -32.35 -18.84
C ILE A 864 -25.04 -33.19 -19.68
N ASP A 865 -25.87 -32.54 -20.51
CA ASP A 865 -26.60 -33.18 -21.62
C ASP A 865 -25.78 -33.04 -22.91
N LEU A 866 -25.36 -34.18 -23.48
CA LEU A 866 -24.63 -34.26 -24.74
C LEU A 866 -25.52 -34.00 -25.97
N GLY A 867 -26.80 -33.72 -25.76
CA GLY A 867 -27.82 -33.45 -26.78
C GLY A 867 -28.31 -34.71 -27.50
N ARG A 868 -27.46 -35.73 -27.62
CA ARG A 868 -27.78 -37.02 -28.26
C ARG A 868 -27.09 -38.19 -27.56
N LEU A 869 -27.53 -39.39 -27.88
CA LEU A 869 -26.90 -40.62 -27.39
C LEU A 869 -25.54 -40.82 -28.08
N MET A 870 -24.45 -40.82 -27.33
CA MET A 870 -23.08 -40.94 -27.82
C MET A 870 -22.38 -42.16 -27.20
N LYS A 871 -21.42 -42.76 -27.92
CA LYS A 871 -20.60 -43.85 -27.39
C LYS A 871 -19.35 -43.25 -26.74
N LEU A 872 -19.25 -43.33 -25.42
CA LEU A 872 -18.17 -42.75 -24.64
C LEU A 872 -17.03 -43.76 -24.49
N LYS A 873 -15.82 -43.34 -24.87
CA LYS A 873 -14.58 -44.05 -24.58
C LYS A 873 -14.12 -43.73 -23.16
N ARG A 874 -13.94 -42.45 -22.81
CA ARG A 874 -13.58 -41.98 -21.45
C ARG A 874 -14.25 -40.64 -21.16
N ALA A 875 -14.35 -40.32 -19.88
CA ALA A 875 -14.73 -38.98 -19.43
C ALA A 875 -13.86 -38.60 -18.22
N GLY A 876 -13.82 -37.31 -17.87
CA GLY A 876 -12.95 -36.84 -16.80
C GLY A 876 -13.19 -35.38 -16.44
N LEU A 877 -12.30 -34.87 -15.61
CA LEU A 877 -12.29 -33.48 -15.16
C LEU A 877 -10.84 -32.98 -15.16
N SER A 878 -10.61 -31.80 -15.73
CA SER A 878 -9.33 -31.11 -15.59
C SER A 878 -9.38 -30.21 -14.35
N ALA A 879 -8.37 -30.32 -13.48
CA ALA A 879 -8.32 -29.61 -12.21
C ALA A 879 -6.92 -29.08 -11.89
N LEU A 880 -6.85 -27.98 -11.15
CA LEU A 880 -5.61 -27.33 -10.72
C LEU A 880 -5.28 -27.69 -9.27
N GLN A 881 -3.99 -27.73 -8.94
CA GLN A 881 -3.48 -27.68 -7.56
C GLN A 881 -2.54 -26.50 -7.39
N ASP A 882 -2.74 -25.76 -6.30
CA ASP A 882 -1.85 -24.75 -5.76
C ASP A 882 -2.07 -24.70 -4.24
N GLN A 883 -1.25 -25.44 -3.49
CA GLN A 883 -1.50 -25.63 -2.06
C GLN A 883 -1.45 -24.32 -1.27
N LYS A 884 -0.58 -23.37 -1.65
CA LYS A 884 -0.40 -22.10 -0.93
C LYS A 884 -1.62 -21.20 -1.07
N SER A 885 -2.30 -21.32 -2.21
CA SER A 885 -3.53 -20.60 -2.53
C SER A 885 -4.79 -21.37 -2.13
N TRP A 886 -4.65 -22.38 -1.27
CA TRP A 886 -5.72 -23.25 -0.79
C TRP A 886 -6.42 -24.09 -1.89
N ILE A 887 -5.80 -24.26 -3.05
CA ILE A 887 -6.35 -25.00 -4.20
C ILE A 887 -5.80 -26.42 -4.18
N TRP A 888 -6.68 -27.42 -4.04
CA TRP A 888 -6.29 -28.83 -4.11
C TRP A 888 -7.09 -29.57 -5.17
N LEU A 889 -6.47 -30.63 -5.72
CA LEU A 889 -7.20 -31.58 -6.53
C LEU A 889 -8.37 -32.17 -5.73
N PRO A 890 -9.52 -32.46 -6.38
CA PRO A 890 -10.62 -33.15 -5.76
C PRO A 890 -10.16 -34.49 -5.18
N LYS A 891 -10.59 -34.80 -3.94
CA LYS A 891 -10.27 -36.07 -3.26
C LYS A 891 -10.59 -37.28 -4.14
N GLU A 892 -11.73 -37.20 -4.83
CA GLU A 892 -12.15 -38.13 -5.86
C GLU A 892 -13.08 -37.42 -6.83
N VAL A 893 -13.18 -37.93 -8.05
CA VAL A 893 -14.15 -37.48 -9.06
C VAL A 893 -15.04 -38.65 -9.43
N VAL A 894 -16.34 -38.53 -9.18
CA VAL A 894 -17.34 -39.52 -9.59
C VAL A 894 -17.96 -39.08 -10.91
N ILE A 895 -17.84 -39.93 -11.92
CA ILE A 895 -18.47 -39.77 -13.23
C ILE A 895 -19.65 -40.72 -13.32
N ALA A 896 -20.87 -40.17 -13.38
CA ALA A 896 -22.09 -40.92 -13.59
C ALA A 896 -22.59 -40.75 -15.03
N THR A 897 -22.94 -41.86 -15.69
CA THR A 897 -23.44 -41.89 -17.08
C THR A 897 -24.88 -42.35 -17.11
N SER A 898 -25.72 -41.72 -17.94
CA SER A 898 -27.11 -42.11 -18.14
C SER A 898 -27.59 -41.90 -19.57
N THR A 899 -28.56 -42.69 -20.01
CA THR A 899 -29.26 -42.50 -21.28
C THR A 899 -30.57 -41.73 -21.12
N ASN A 900 -31.12 -41.65 -19.90
CA ASN A 900 -32.49 -41.17 -19.64
C ASN A 900 -32.67 -40.39 -18.32
N GLN A 901 -31.58 -40.08 -17.60
CA GLN A 901 -31.52 -39.46 -16.27
C GLN A 901 -32.18 -40.23 -15.11
N ARG A 902 -32.78 -41.39 -15.36
CA ARG A 902 -33.43 -42.22 -14.32
C ARG A 902 -32.50 -43.30 -13.79
N GLN A 903 -31.66 -43.87 -14.64
CA GLN A 903 -30.69 -44.90 -14.29
C GLN A 903 -29.28 -44.40 -14.55
N TRP A 904 -28.42 -44.48 -13.54
CA TRP A 904 -27.04 -43.98 -13.58
C TRP A 904 -26.05 -45.10 -13.34
N SER A 905 -24.96 -45.12 -14.12
CA SER A 905 -23.81 -45.99 -13.89
C SER A 905 -22.59 -45.14 -13.56
N THR A 906 -21.99 -45.36 -12.40
CA THR A 906 -20.91 -44.53 -11.84
C THR A 906 -19.54 -45.16 -11.99
N THR A 907 -18.53 -44.33 -12.18
CA THR A 907 -17.11 -44.67 -12.13
C THR A 907 -16.41 -43.62 -11.27
N THR A 908 -15.63 -44.04 -10.28
CA THR A 908 -14.87 -43.12 -9.41
C THR A 908 -13.42 -43.06 -9.88
N ILE A 909 -12.87 -41.85 -9.91
CA ILE A 909 -11.49 -41.54 -10.26
C ILE A 909 -10.80 -41.04 -8.98
N THR A 910 -9.64 -41.60 -8.68
CA THR A 910 -8.78 -41.19 -7.56
C THR A 910 -7.41 -40.83 -8.09
N HIS A 911 -6.63 -40.10 -7.30
CA HIS A 911 -5.23 -39.81 -7.59
C HIS A 911 -4.36 -40.07 -6.36
N ASP A 912 -3.06 -40.12 -6.58
CA ASP A 912 -1.99 -40.36 -5.61
C ASP A 912 -1.18 -39.11 -5.28
N VAL A 913 -1.56 -37.95 -5.83
CA VAL A 913 -0.90 -36.65 -5.55
C VAL A 913 -1.01 -36.31 -4.07
N ASP A 914 0.13 -36.07 -3.44
CA ASP A 914 0.19 -35.63 -2.04
C ASP A 914 -0.30 -34.18 -1.93
N ARG A 915 -1.09 -33.90 -0.89
CA ARG A 915 -1.55 -32.54 -0.56
C ARG A 915 -0.40 -31.61 -0.20
N GLN A 916 0.75 -32.13 0.20
CA GLN A 916 1.99 -31.39 0.48
C GLN A 916 2.80 -31.04 -0.77
N THR A 917 2.38 -31.53 -1.95
CA THR A 917 3.11 -31.23 -3.19
C THR A 917 3.04 -29.73 -3.47
N GLU A 918 4.19 -29.06 -3.37
CA GLU A 918 4.32 -27.64 -3.63
C GLU A 918 4.25 -27.30 -5.12
N GLY A 919 3.86 -26.06 -5.42
CA GLY A 919 3.79 -25.51 -6.76
C GLY A 919 2.41 -25.59 -7.38
N THR A 920 2.30 -25.00 -8.58
CA THR A 920 1.07 -24.86 -9.33
C THR A 920 1.09 -25.80 -10.52
N PHE A 921 0.16 -26.75 -10.58
CA PHE A 921 0.07 -27.69 -11.71
C PHE A 921 -1.34 -28.21 -11.96
N THR A 922 -1.60 -28.56 -13.22
CA THR A 922 -2.87 -29.11 -13.68
C THR A 922 -2.80 -30.65 -13.75
N LYS A 923 -3.90 -31.32 -13.40
CA LYS A 923 -4.08 -32.76 -13.59
C LYS A 923 -5.41 -33.05 -14.28
N GLU A 924 -5.35 -33.83 -15.35
CA GLU A 924 -6.53 -34.39 -16.00
C GLU A 924 -6.89 -35.72 -15.34
N LEU A 925 -8.05 -35.75 -14.69
CA LEU A 925 -8.57 -36.91 -13.97
C LEU A 925 -9.51 -37.69 -14.90
N TRP A 926 -8.98 -38.70 -15.59
CA TRP A 926 -9.71 -39.54 -16.55
C TRP A 926 -10.24 -40.84 -15.94
N THR A 927 -11.44 -41.26 -16.36
CA THR A 927 -11.90 -42.63 -16.10
C THR A 927 -11.06 -43.65 -16.87
N PRO A 928 -11.02 -44.91 -16.39
CA PRO A 928 -10.78 -46.05 -17.28
C PRO A 928 -11.77 -46.07 -18.46
N GLU A 929 -11.51 -46.87 -19.50
CA GLU A 929 -12.42 -46.96 -20.64
C GLU A 929 -13.84 -47.38 -20.21
N LEU A 930 -14.84 -46.55 -20.54
CA LEU A 930 -16.24 -46.74 -20.16
C LEU A 930 -17.01 -47.62 -21.15
N ARG A 931 -16.64 -47.59 -22.44
CA ARG A 931 -17.21 -48.32 -23.58
C ARG A 931 -18.73 -48.44 -23.59
N ARG A 932 -19.44 -47.35 -23.28
CA ARG A 932 -20.91 -47.34 -23.08
C ARG A 932 -21.58 -46.18 -23.79
N LYS A 933 -22.86 -46.37 -24.13
CA LYS A 933 -23.67 -45.28 -24.68
C LYS A 933 -24.24 -44.43 -23.54
N ALA A 934 -24.08 -43.13 -23.63
CA ALA A 934 -24.66 -42.16 -22.69
C ALA A 934 -25.13 -40.92 -23.43
N ARG A 935 -26.16 -40.26 -22.89
CA ARG A 935 -26.59 -38.92 -23.30
C ARG A 935 -26.28 -37.91 -22.19
N TYR A 936 -26.36 -38.33 -20.93
CA TYR A 936 -26.14 -37.49 -19.78
C TYR A 936 -24.90 -37.93 -19.02
N LEU A 937 -24.10 -36.96 -18.59
CA LEU A 937 -22.98 -37.13 -17.68
C LEU A 937 -23.28 -36.33 -16.42
N LYS A 938 -23.07 -36.90 -15.24
CA LYS A 938 -23.06 -36.16 -13.97
C LYS A 938 -21.70 -36.31 -13.33
N ILE A 939 -21.06 -35.19 -13.04
CA ILE A 939 -19.74 -35.08 -12.42
C ILE A 939 -19.96 -34.70 -10.96
N ILE A 940 -19.29 -35.40 -10.06
CA ILE A 940 -19.23 -35.06 -8.63
C ILE A 940 -17.76 -35.07 -8.22
N ALA A 941 -17.12 -33.91 -8.22
CA ALA A 941 -15.76 -33.73 -7.72
C ALA A 941 -15.81 -33.43 -6.22
N LYS A 942 -15.31 -34.34 -5.40
CA LYS A 942 -15.36 -34.23 -3.94
C LYS A 942 -14.29 -33.27 -3.42
N ASN A 943 -14.69 -32.30 -2.61
CA ASN A 943 -13.76 -31.36 -1.97
C ASN A 943 -12.68 -32.12 -1.18
N ALA A 944 -11.46 -31.59 -1.17
CA ALA A 944 -10.33 -32.19 -0.46
C ALA A 944 -10.49 -32.19 1.08
N GLY A 945 -11.54 -31.54 1.59
CA GLY A 945 -11.77 -31.27 3.01
C GLY A 945 -11.06 -29.98 3.43
N PRO A 946 -11.05 -29.65 4.74
CA PRO A 946 -10.36 -28.47 5.23
C PRO A 946 -8.85 -28.55 5.02
N CYS A 947 -8.18 -27.41 5.20
CA CYS A 947 -6.74 -27.30 5.18
C CYS A 947 -6.12 -28.20 6.27
N PRO A 948 -5.08 -28.97 5.95
CA PRO A 948 -4.47 -29.91 6.88
C PRO A 948 -3.68 -29.18 7.98
N GLU A 949 -3.36 -29.88 9.07
CA GLU A 949 -2.69 -29.32 10.26
C GLU A 949 -1.35 -28.62 9.97
N TRP A 950 -0.63 -29.04 8.92
CA TRP A 950 0.65 -28.45 8.54
C TRP A 950 0.50 -27.17 7.73
N HIS A 951 -0.69 -26.86 7.21
CA HIS A 951 -0.90 -25.68 6.37
C HIS A 951 -1.08 -24.43 7.27
N PRO A 952 -0.52 -23.26 6.90
CA PRO A 952 -0.66 -22.03 7.69
C PRO A 952 -2.12 -21.71 8.07
N SER A 953 -3.05 -21.95 7.15
CA SER A 953 -4.49 -21.75 7.36
C SER A 953 -5.24 -23.03 7.76
N LYS A 954 -4.63 -23.87 8.62
CA LYS A 954 -5.23 -25.11 9.12
C LYS A 954 -6.71 -24.96 9.49
N GLY A 955 -7.53 -25.93 9.11
CA GLY A 955 -8.98 -25.90 9.34
C GLY A 955 -9.77 -25.01 8.36
N GLY A 956 -9.12 -24.12 7.60
CA GLY A 956 -9.77 -23.29 6.59
C GLY A 956 -10.36 -24.08 5.41
N SER A 957 -11.34 -23.51 4.72
CA SER A 957 -11.99 -24.12 3.55
C SER A 957 -11.05 -24.17 2.34
N THR A 958 -11.05 -25.29 1.62
CA THR A 958 -10.24 -25.46 0.40
C THR A 958 -11.04 -25.21 -0.86
N TRP A 959 -10.32 -24.92 -1.95
CA TRP A 959 -10.89 -24.72 -3.28
C TRP A 959 -10.72 -25.96 -4.16
N ILE A 960 -11.72 -26.21 -5.02
CA ILE A 960 -11.55 -26.96 -6.27
C ILE A 960 -11.55 -25.95 -7.41
N PHE A 961 -10.54 -26.02 -8.27
CA PHE A 961 -10.46 -25.26 -9.51
C PHE A 961 -10.56 -26.23 -10.69
N SER A 962 -11.47 -25.95 -11.62
CA SER A 962 -11.66 -26.75 -12.83
C SER A 962 -11.98 -25.86 -14.02
N ASP A 963 -11.37 -26.17 -15.17
CA ASP A 963 -11.57 -25.48 -16.45
C ASP A 963 -12.53 -26.26 -17.35
N GLU A 964 -12.42 -27.59 -17.44
CA GLU A 964 -13.18 -28.36 -18.44
C GLU A 964 -13.56 -29.79 -17.97
N VAL A 965 -14.76 -30.22 -18.35
CA VAL A 965 -15.19 -31.62 -18.32
C VAL A 965 -14.70 -32.33 -19.58
N LEU A 966 -13.79 -33.27 -19.36
CA LEU A 966 -13.10 -33.95 -20.43
C LEU A 966 -13.96 -35.10 -20.97
N ILE A 967 -14.12 -35.20 -22.29
CA ILE A 967 -14.93 -36.24 -22.93
C ILE A 967 -14.17 -36.79 -24.13
N GLU A 968 -13.94 -38.12 -24.15
CA GLU A 968 -13.39 -38.85 -25.28
C GLU A 968 -14.44 -39.81 -25.84
N LEU A 969 -14.72 -39.69 -27.13
CA LEU A 969 -15.70 -40.50 -27.86
C LEU A 969 -15.01 -41.69 -28.54
N GLU A 970 -15.77 -42.75 -28.83
CA GLU A 970 -15.31 -43.88 -29.64
C GLU A 970 -15.34 -43.63 -31.15
#